data_AF-A0A1Q7C8B0-F1
#
_entry.id   AF-A0A1Q7C8B0-F1
#
_cell.length_a   1.000
_cell.length_b   1.000
_cell.length_c   1.000
_cell.angle_alpha   90.00
_cell.angle_beta   90.00
_cell.angle_gamma   90.00
#
_symmetry.space_group_name_H-M   'P 1'
#
loop_
_entity.id
_entity.type
_entity.pdbx_description
1 polymer ?
#
loop_
_entity_poly.entity_id
_entity_poly.type
_entity_poly.pdbx_seq_one_letter_code
_entity_poly.pdbx_strand_id
1 'polypeptide(L)'
;MAEQANGAVIIRQGDTVVLSTAVMSKEPREGIDFFPLTCDYEEKLYAAGKIPGAFMRREGRPSETAILASRLTDRPLRPLFPDGFRLDVQVVSTVLSVDQENDPTILSINGASTALVISDIPFQGPVGAVRMGYIDGQVVVNPPMSQMGDSELDLVVAGTADAILMVEAGAKGVSEQVVLDALAAAHEEIKRISAAQLELRDQIGLEKREWIPNPYPEQMQEIVGEYLALRLDQVLYSADKATRENAIDDLRAKTIVELGERFPEHSDILGKLFDRAVKDRVRQRVVEDGVRVDGRGLKDVRQITVEVGVLPRTHGSGLFTRGQTQALTIATLGSMSDKQKLDGLTAEEFKRYMHHYNFPPYSVGETRPLRGPGRREIGHGALAERALLAVIPSVEEWPYTIRLVSEILSSNGSTSMASVCGSTLALMDAGVPIKSPVAGIAMGLVTREGKFAVLTDIQGVEDALGDMDFKVAGTRDGITALQMDIKIKGLTHEIMAQALEQAREARLFVLDKMLAVLPRPRTEMSTYAPRITTILINPDKIRDIIGPGGKMIRKITEETGAQIDVEDDGRVFIAAVDQEGGQKAIDWIKGLTDEVEVGKIYKGKVVRIMPFGAFVEVLPGQDGLVHISKLTDHRVERVEEVCNIGDEIVVKAVEVDSQGRLNLSRQAALEELTAKGLPIEESINPEVMATALASPAPVREGGFGGGRDRGGRNGGGSGIEYVGGIGRGDDLAAFLHAKRPRAMVDFTRPSEAMHNALAAVAAGASPVVGTTGLSTSDVDKLETACRAKGVGGIVAPNFAIGAVVMMHLADIAAPHFDAVEIIELHHAGKLDAPSGTALSTARRLAARRKDRPFAHKKAEKETLAGTRGGEEEGVAVHSVRLPGFVADQEVIFGLAGQTLTIAHRTTSREAYVPGVLLAIRRVTAELRFYRGLDELLGLP
;
A
#
# COMPACT_ATOMS: atom_id res chain seq x y z
N MET A 1 7.85 39.37 10.14
CA MET A 1 8.39 38.30 9.26
C MET A 1 7.75 38.45 7.88
N ALA A 2 8.46 38.10 6.81
CA ALA A 2 7.97 38.19 5.43
C ALA A 2 7.47 39.58 5.01
N GLU A 3 8.19 40.64 5.39
CA GLU A 3 7.80 42.06 5.18
C GLU A 3 7.69 42.50 3.72
N GLN A 4 8.14 41.67 2.77
CA GLN A 4 8.01 41.93 1.33
C GLN A 4 6.68 41.45 0.74
N ALA A 5 5.88 40.67 1.48
CA ALA A 5 4.54 40.28 1.04
C ALA A 5 3.56 41.46 1.15
N ASN A 6 2.48 41.43 0.37
CA ASN A 6 1.40 42.42 0.52
C ASN A 6 0.74 42.32 1.89
N GLY A 7 0.64 41.11 2.45
CA GLY A 7 0.25 40.87 3.84
C GLY A 7 0.86 39.58 4.37
N ALA A 8 1.23 39.57 5.66
CA ALA A 8 1.83 38.42 6.32
C ALA A 8 1.43 38.38 7.79
N VAL A 9 1.04 37.20 8.28
CA VAL A 9 0.61 36.98 9.66
C VAL A 9 1.18 35.67 10.18
N ILE A 10 1.63 35.68 11.44
CA ILE A 10 1.85 34.47 12.21
C ILE A 10 0.62 34.26 13.07
N ILE A 11 -0.06 33.14 12.87
CA ILE A 11 -1.18 32.70 13.70
C ILE A 11 -0.71 31.55 14.58
N ARG A 12 -1.14 31.57 15.85
CA ARG A 12 -0.76 30.57 16.85
C ARG A 12 -1.97 30.18 17.70
N GLN A 13 -2.11 28.89 17.92
CA GLN A 13 -3.04 28.30 18.88
C GLN A 13 -2.29 27.19 19.61
N GLY A 14 -2.20 27.28 20.94
CA GLY A 14 -1.28 26.43 21.71
C GLY A 14 0.16 26.60 21.22
N ASP A 15 0.82 25.50 20.86
CA ASP A 15 2.17 25.48 20.28
C ASP A 15 2.16 25.19 18.78
N THR A 16 0.97 25.08 18.17
CA THR A 16 0.81 25.06 16.71
C THR A 16 0.91 26.47 16.14
N VAL A 17 1.82 26.66 15.18
CA VAL A 17 2.18 27.95 14.58
C VAL A 17 2.17 27.85 13.06
N VAL A 18 1.44 28.75 12.41
CA VAL A 18 1.37 28.85 10.94
C VAL A 18 1.74 30.26 10.51
N LEU A 19 2.65 30.38 9.53
CA LEU A 19 2.93 31.62 8.81
C LEU A 19 2.08 31.66 7.54
N SER A 20 1.17 32.62 7.45
CA SER A 20 0.36 32.85 6.25
C SER A 20 0.75 34.16 5.58
N THR A 21 0.99 34.12 4.27
CA THR A 21 1.37 35.28 3.46
C THR A 21 0.47 35.40 2.24
N ALA A 22 0.13 36.62 1.85
CA ALA A 22 -0.59 36.94 0.62
C ALA A 22 0.25 37.89 -0.25
N VAL A 23 0.35 37.56 -1.54
CA VAL A 23 1.10 38.33 -2.55
C VAL A 23 0.24 38.50 -3.80
N MET A 24 0.28 39.69 -4.40
CA MET A 24 -0.43 40.02 -5.63
C MET A 24 0.54 40.52 -6.71
N SER A 25 0.35 40.10 -7.96
CA SER A 25 1.13 40.61 -9.09
C SER A 25 0.82 42.08 -9.39
N LYS A 26 1.77 42.78 -10.03
CA LYS A 26 1.57 44.16 -10.47
C LYS A 26 0.65 44.25 -11.69
N GLU A 27 0.79 43.30 -12.60
CA GLU A 27 0.09 43.22 -13.88
C GLU A 27 -0.55 41.83 -14.08
N PRO A 28 -1.67 41.72 -14.82
CA PRO A 28 -2.30 40.46 -15.15
C PRO A 28 -1.49 39.70 -16.20
N ARG A 29 -1.58 38.36 -16.23
CA ARG A 29 -0.99 37.58 -17.32
C ARG A 29 -1.72 37.84 -18.64
N GLU A 30 -1.01 37.85 -19.75
CA GLU A 30 -1.64 37.93 -21.08
C GLU A 30 -2.44 36.65 -21.39
N GLY A 31 -3.62 36.81 -21.97
CA GLY A 31 -4.42 35.70 -22.51
C GLY A 31 -5.17 34.84 -21.49
N ILE A 32 -5.13 35.14 -20.19
CA ILE A 32 -5.91 34.40 -19.18
C ILE A 32 -7.37 34.83 -19.17
N ASP A 33 -8.29 33.88 -19.07
CA ASP A 33 -9.74 34.09 -19.00
C ASP A 33 -10.34 33.84 -17.60
N PHE A 34 -9.54 33.40 -16.64
CA PHE A 34 -9.92 33.08 -15.26
C PHE A 34 -9.19 33.95 -14.23
N PHE A 35 -9.60 33.88 -12.96
CA PHE A 35 -8.91 34.51 -11.83
C PHE A 35 -7.82 33.57 -11.26
N PRO A 36 -6.52 33.92 -11.41
CA PRO A 36 -5.40 33.08 -10.99
C PRO A 36 -5.08 33.21 -9.49
N LEU A 37 -6.03 32.81 -8.63
CA LEU A 37 -5.76 32.56 -7.21
C LEU A 37 -5.10 31.19 -7.03
N THR A 38 -3.98 31.17 -6.31
CA THR A 38 -3.30 29.95 -5.86
C THR A 38 -3.17 29.99 -4.34
N CYS A 39 -3.75 29.00 -3.66
CA CYS A 39 -3.51 28.76 -2.23
C CYS A 39 -2.59 27.54 -2.08
N ASP A 40 -1.50 27.68 -1.36
CA ASP A 40 -0.55 26.62 -1.05
C ASP A 40 -0.45 26.43 0.46
N TYR A 41 -0.61 25.19 0.91
CA TYR A 41 -0.38 24.77 2.28
C TYR A 41 0.87 23.91 2.33
N GLU A 42 1.89 24.39 3.05
CA GLU A 42 3.22 23.81 3.11
C GLU A 42 3.45 23.14 4.46
N GLU A 43 3.45 21.81 4.45
CA GLU A 43 3.88 21.00 5.58
C GLU A 43 5.40 20.95 5.64
N LYS A 44 5.95 21.25 6.82
CA LYS A 44 7.38 21.12 7.08
C LYS A 44 7.58 20.15 8.23
N LEU A 45 8.24 19.02 7.98
CA LEU A 45 8.31 17.94 8.97
C LEU A 45 9.12 18.35 10.21
N TYR A 46 9.98 19.38 10.10
CA TYR A 46 10.59 20.02 11.26
C TYR A 46 9.56 20.62 12.24
N ALA A 47 8.35 20.97 11.78
CA ALA A 47 7.29 21.48 12.64
C ALA A 47 6.86 20.46 13.70
N ALA A 48 7.00 19.17 13.38
CA ALA A 48 6.79 18.04 14.30
C ALA A 48 8.11 17.46 14.85
N GLY A 49 9.24 18.15 14.65
CA GLY A 49 10.57 17.65 15.05
C GLY A 49 11.07 16.43 14.25
N LYS A 50 10.53 16.17 13.06
CA LYS A 50 10.86 15.00 12.23
C LYS A 50 11.77 15.37 11.06
N ILE A 51 12.69 14.47 10.70
CA ILE A 51 13.43 14.52 9.43
C ILE A 51 12.64 13.71 8.39
N PRO A 52 12.42 14.21 7.16
CA PRO A 52 11.66 13.50 6.14
C PRO A 52 12.13 12.05 5.88
N GLY A 53 11.17 11.14 5.75
CA GLY A 53 11.40 9.72 5.46
C GLY A 53 11.87 9.47 4.02
N ALA A 54 11.60 10.41 3.12
CA ALA A 54 12.03 10.36 1.72
C ALA A 54 13.55 10.21 1.56
N PHE A 55 13.99 9.57 0.48
CA PHE A 55 15.40 9.29 0.19
C PHE A 55 16.30 10.54 0.28
N MET A 56 15.80 11.69 -0.20
CA MET A 56 16.52 12.96 -0.20
C MET A 56 16.54 13.68 1.16
N ARG A 57 15.86 13.14 2.19
CA ARG A 57 15.69 13.77 3.52
C ARG A 57 15.19 15.22 3.45
N ARG A 58 14.33 15.50 2.46
CA ARG A 58 13.72 16.81 2.18
C ARG A 58 12.27 16.60 1.78
N GLU A 59 11.40 17.53 2.17
CA GLU A 59 10.01 17.55 1.71
C GLU A 59 9.96 17.68 0.18
N GLY A 60 9.20 16.80 -0.44
CA GLY A 60 9.10 16.68 -1.90
C GLY A 60 7.77 17.23 -2.42
N ARG A 61 7.07 16.40 -3.19
CA ARG A 61 5.71 16.73 -3.66
C ARG A 61 4.76 16.96 -2.47
N PRO A 62 3.77 17.86 -2.58
CA PRO A 62 2.75 18.03 -1.55
C PRO A 62 2.06 16.71 -1.20
N SER A 63 1.81 16.50 0.10
CA SER A 63 1.03 15.38 0.61
C SER A 63 -0.45 15.50 0.21
N GLU A 64 -1.21 14.42 0.34
CA GLU A 64 -2.68 14.46 0.15
C GLU A 64 -3.31 15.48 1.11
N THR A 65 -2.93 15.44 2.39
CA THR A 65 -3.36 16.39 3.42
C THR A 65 -3.05 17.83 3.05
N ALA A 66 -1.84 18.12 2.55
CA ALA A 66 -1.47 19.47 2.13
C ALA A 66 -2.30 19.97 0.94
N ILE A 67 -2.60 19.10 -0.02
CA ILE A 67 -3.46 19.43 -1.17
C ILE A 67 -4.90 19.69 -0.71
N LEU A 68 -5.43 18.88 0.22
CA LEU A 68 -6.76 19.06 0.78
C LEU A 68 -6.85 20.35 1.60
N ALA A 69 -5.87 20.65 2.45
CA ALA A 69 -5.77 21.90 3.20
C ALA A 69 -5.70 23.11 2.26
N SER A 70 -4.88 23.04 1.20
CA SER A 70 -4.81 24.07 0.17
C SER A 70 -6.18 24.34 -0.47
N ARG A 71 -6.98 23.29 -0.73
CA ARG A 71 -8.33 23.42 -1.28
C ARG A 71 -9.32 23.97 -0.25
N LEU A 72 -9.23 23.54 1.01
CA LEU A 72 -10.07 24.06 2.10
C LEU A 72 -9.84 25.56 2.32
N THR A 73 -8.62 26.05 2.08
CA THR A 73 -8.31 27.48 2.11
C THR A 73 -8.80 28.22 0.86
N ASP A 74 -8.62 27.65 -0.34
CA ASP A 74 -9.02 28.31 -1.60
C ASP A 74 -10.53 28.54 -1.70
N ARG A 75 -11.33 27.52 -1.37
CA ARG A 75 -12.80 27.50 -1.55
C ARG A 75 -13.53 28.69 -0.91
N PRO A 76 -13.33 29.02 0.38
CA PRO A 76 -14.01 30.15 1.01
C PRO A 76 -13.41 31.52 0.63
N LEU A 77 -12.15 31.59 0.20
CA LEU A 77 -11.50 32.86 -0.15
C LEU A 77 -11.84 33.32 -1.58
N ARG A 78 -11.85 32.39 -2.54
CA ARG A 78 -12.07 32.66 -3.97
C ARG A 78 -13.31 33.51 -4.29
N PRO A 79 -14.51 33.26 -3.72
CA PRO A 79 -15.70 34.03 -4.07
C PRO A 79 -15.72 35.46 -3.50
N LEU A 80 -14.76 35.82 -2.63
CA LEU A 80 -14.70 37.14 -2.00
C LEU A 80 -13.75 38.11 -2.72
N PHE A 81 -13.13 37.68 -3.81
CA PHE A 81 -12.42 38.59 -4.71
C PHE A 81 -13.41 39.27 -5.66
N PRO A 82 -13.18 40.55 -6.04
CA PRO A 82 -14.07 41.25 -6.95
C PRO A 82 -14.24 40.54 -8.29
N ASP A 83 -15.44 40.63 -8.86
CA ASP A 83 -15.71 40.09 -10.19
C ASP A 83 -14.78 40.71 -11.25
N GLY A 84 -14.29 39.85 -12.15
CA GLY A 84 -13.37 40.24 -13.21
C GLY A 84 -11.93 40.49 -12.75
N PHE A 85 -11.60 40.31 -11.48
CA PHE A 85 -10.25 40.47 -10.97
C PHE A 85 -9.28 39.43 -11.57
N ARG A 86 -8.21 39.89 -12.23
CA ARG A 86 -7.29 39.03 -13.01
C ARG A 86 -5.81 39.17 -12.65
N LEU A 87 -5.50 39.84 -11.56
CA LEU A 87 -4.14 39.83 -11.02
C LEU A 87 -3.88 38.47 -10.36
N ASP A 88 -2.65 37.98 -10.49
CA ASP A 88 -2.22 36.78 -9.78
C ASP A 88 -2.22 37.05 -8.29
N VAL A 89 -2.89 36.19 -7.54
CA VAL A 89 -2.85 36.21 -6.08
C VAL A 89 -2.33 34.86 -5.61
N GLN A 90 -1.24 34.89 -4.84
CA GLN A 90 -0.72 33.71 -4.18
C GLN A 90 -0.85 33.86 -2.67
N VAL A 91 -1.47 32.86 -2.06
CA VAL A 91 -1.56 32.72 -0.61
C VAL A 91 -0.76 31.48 -0.21
N VAL A 92 0.22 31.63 0.66
CA VAL A 92 1.04 30.52 1.15
C VAL A 92 0.89 30.44 2.66
N SER A 93 0.50 29.27 3.17
CA SER A 93 0.46 28.98 4.60
C SER A 93 1.47 27.88 4.92
N THR A 94 2.52 28.24 5.67
CA THR A 94 3.59 27.33 6.07
C THR A 94 3.43 26.94 7.53
N VAL A 95 3.34 25.65 7.82
CA VAL A 95 3.30 25.15 9.20
C VAL A 95 4.72 25.16 9.77
N LEU A 96 4.93 25.96 10.81
CA LEU A 96 6.25 26.15 11.44
C LEU A 96 6.43 25.30 12.69
N SER A 97 5.35 25.02 13.41
CA SER A 97 5.32 24.20 14.63
C SER A 97 3.95 23.54 14.74
N VAL A 98 3.89 22.30 15.23
CA VAL A 98 2.64 21.58 15.49
C VAL A 98 2.71 20.82 16.81
N ASP A 99 1.70 21.01 17.65
CA ASP A 99 1.60 20.43 18.99
C ASP A 99 0.80 19.12 19.05
N GLN A 100 0.33 18.64 17.89
CA GLN A 100 -0.52 17.46 17.72
C GLN A 100 -1.91 17.54 18.37
N GLU A 101 -2.25 18.67 19.00
CA GLU A 101 -3.56 18.89 19.63
C GLU A 101 -4.42 19.85 18.79
N ASN A 102 -3.81 20.90 18.22
CA ASN A 102 -4.50 21.92 17.44
C ASN A 102 -4.28 21.69 15.93
N ASP A 103 -5.36 21.67 15.15
CA ASP A 103 -5.25 21.43 13.70
C ASP A 103 -4.68 22.66 12.95
N PRO A 104 -3.47 22.55 12.36
CA PRO A 104 -2.88 23.63 11.57
C PRO A 104 -3.69 24.02 10.33
N THR A 105 -4.56 23.15 9.82
CA THR A 105 -5.43 23.44 8.67
C THR A 105 -6.40 24.58 8.97
N ILE A 106 -7.04 24.56 10.15
CA ILE A 106 -7.98 25.62 10.56
C ILE A 106 -7.24 26.95 10.74
N LEU A 107 -6.07 26.91 11.38
CA LEU A 107 -5.20 28.08 11.52
C LEU A 107 -4.80 28.63 10.16
N SER A 108 -4.52 27.78 9.18
CA SER A 108 -4.12 28.23 7.84
C SER A 108 -5.21 29.02 7.11
N ILE A 109 -6.50 28.65 7.26
CA ILE A 109 -7.61 29.38 6.66
C ILE A 109 -7.76 30.75 7.32
N ASN A 110 -7.76 30.77 8.66
CA ASN A 110 -7.85 32.00 9.44
C ASN A 110 -6.65 32.93 9.18
N GLY A 111 -5.43 32.38 9.13
CA GLY A 111 -4.20 33.11 8.83
C GLY A 111 -4.17 33.65 7.41
N ALA A 112 -4.58 32.86 6.42
CA ALA A 112 -4.71 33.27 5.03
C ALA A 112 -5.70 34.43 4.87
N SER A 113 -6.88 34.33 5.49
CA SER A 113 -7.86 35.41 5.53
C SER A 113 -7.27 36.66 6.16
N THR A 114 -6.63 36.53 7.32
CA THR A 114 -6.05 37.67 8.03
C THR A 114 -4.98 38.36 7.20
N ALA A 115 -4.09 37.61 6.55
CA ALA A 115 -3.07 38.14 5.66
C ALA A 115 -3.67 38.92 4.47
N LEU A 116 -4.74 38.41 3.86
CA LEU A 116 -5.48 39.14 2.81
C LEU A 116 -6.16 40.38 3.36
N VAL A 117 -6.77 40.30 4.54
CA VAL A 117 -7.50 41.40 5.18
C VAL A 117 -6.59 42.57 5.49
N ILE A 118 -5.39 42.34 6.05
CA ILE A 118 -4.43 43.41 6.37
C ILE A 118 -3.64 43.93 5.15
N SER A 119 -3.66 43.21 4.02
CA SER A 119 -2.96 43.62 2.79
C SER A 119 -3.68 44.73 2.03
N ASP A 120 -3.04 45.27 1.00
CA ASP A 120 -3.65 46.18 0.02
C ASP A 120 -4.48 45.46 -1.07
N ILE A 121 -4.57 44.12 -1.05
CA ILE A 121 -5.25 43.33 -2.08
C ILE A 121 -6.78 43.50 -1.96
N PRO A 122 -7.50 43.78 -3.07
CA PRO A 122 -8.97 43.85 -3.08
C PRO A 122 -9.60 42.51 -2.65
N PHE A 123 -10.26 42.50 -1.49
CA PHE A 123 -10.82 41.30 -0.88
C PHE A 123 -11.98 41.66 0.05
N GLN A 124 -13.11 40.96 -0.10
CA GLN A 124 -14.38 41.22 0.60
C GLN A 124 -14.59 40.33 1.85
N GLY A 125 -13.51 39.82 2.44
CA GLY A 125 -13.55 39.12 3.73
C GLY A 125 -13.76 40.06 4.93
N PRO A 126 -13.46 39.62 6.16
CA PRO A 126 -12.72 38.41 6.53
C PRO A 126 -13.52 37.10 6.40
N VAL A 127 -12.78 36.00 6.38
CA VAL A 127 -13.26 34.63 6.57
C VAL A 127 -12.77 34.10 7.92
N GLY A 128 -13.69 33.59 8.73
CA GLY A 128 -13.38 32.75 9.88
C GLY A 128 -13.61 31.27 9.54
N ALA A 129 -12.85 30.38 10.17
CA ALA A 129 -12.99 28.94 10.04
C ALA A 129 -12.83 28.22 11.37
N VAL A 130 -13.60 27.16 11.55
CA VAL A 130 -13.60 26.29 12.74
C VAL A 130 -13.80 24.83 12.34
N ARG A 131 -13.32 23.90 13.18
CA ARG A 131 -13.69 22.48 13.16
C ARG A 131 -14.73 22.22 14.25
N MET A 132 -15.71 21.39 13.97
CA MET A 132 -16.78 21.01 14.89
C MET A 132 -16.73 19.50 15.10
N GLY A 133 -16.78 19.09 16.37
CA GLY A 133 -16.95 17.71 16.82
C GLY A 133 -18.38 17.45 17.32
N TYR A 134 -18.78 16.19 17.35
CA TYR A 134 -19.96 15.74 18.08
C TYR A 134 -19.56 14.61 19.02
N ILE A 135 -19.40 14.94 20.30
CA ILE A 135 -18.81 14.07 21.34
C ILE A 135 -19.79 14.01 22.50
N ASP A 136 -20.10 12.80 22.98
CA ASP A 136 -21.05 12.57 24.09
C ASP A 136 -22.41 13.27 23.92
N GLY A 137 -22.89 13.33 22.68
CA GLY A 137 -24.17 13.97 22.35
C GLY A 137 -24.13 15.50 22.29
N GLN A 138 -22.95 16.12 22.28
CA GLN A 138 -22.77 17.57 22.29
C GLN A 138 -21.90 18.04 21.13
N VAL A 139 -22.27 19.19 20.56
CA VAL A 139 -21.44 19.89 19.57
C VAL A 139 -20.28 20.58 20.29
N VAL A 140 -19.05 20.30 19.85
CA VAL A 140 -17.82 20.87 20.41
C VAL A 140 -17.10 21.69 19.35
N VAL A 141 -16.72 22.93 19.66
CA VAL A 141 -15.96 23.82 18.76
C VAL A 141 -14.46 23.55 18.94
N ASN A 142 -13.74 23.43 17.83
CA ASN A 142 -12.31 23.16 17.73
C ASN A 142 -11.83 22.11 18.76
N PRO A 143 -12.46 20.91 18.77
CA PRO A 143 -12.05 19.85 19.67
C PRO A 143 -10.55 19.52 19.46
N PRO A 144 -9.81 19.23 20.54
CA PRO A 144 -8.43 18.75 20.42
C PRO A 144 -8.38 17.48 19.55
N MET A 145 -7.33 17.33 18.74
CA MET A 145 -7.18 16.18 17.84
C MET A 145 -7.14 14.85 18.61
N SER A 146 -6.67 14.86 19.86
CA SER A 146 -6.71 13.71 20.77
C SER A 146 -8.14 13.21 21.08
N GLN A 147 -9.16 14.08 21.01
CA GLN A 147 -10.57 13.74 21.25
C GLN A 147 -11.34 13.40 19.96
N MET A 148 -10.76 13.68 18.78
CA MET A 148 -11.44 13.49 17.50
C MET A 148 -11.75 12.01 17.17
N GLY A 149 -11.00 11.07 17.76
CA GLY A 149 -11.28 9.63 17.62
C GLY A 149 -12.66 9.22 18.13
N ASP A 150 -13.11 9.86 19.22
CA ASP A 150 -14.39 9.61 19.88
C ASP A 150 -15.54 10.40 19.23
N SER A 151 -15.23 11.39 18.39
CA SER A 151 -16.23 12.20 17.71
C SER A 151 -17.02 11.39 16.67
N GLU A 152 -18.33 11.62 16.59
CA GLU A 152 -19.21 11.10 15.53
C GLU A 152 -19.28 12.03 14.32
N LEU A 153 -18.81 13.27 14.45
CA LEU A 153 -18.79 14.30 13.40
C LEU A 153 -17.42 14.97 13.35
N ASP A 154 -16.82 15.06 12.17
CA ASP A 154 -15.69 15.94 11.87
C ASP A 154 -16.14 16.92 10.79
N LEU A 155 -16.50 18.12 11.21
CA LEU A 155 -17.07 19.14 10.34
C LEU A 155 -16.21 20.40 10.33
N VAL A 156 -15.63 20.73 9.19
CA VAL A 156 -14.95 22.02 8.96
C VAL A 156 -15.92 23.00 8.31
N VAL A 157 -16.05 24.18 8.90
CA VAL A 157 -16.91 25.26 8.41
C VAL A 157 -16.07 26.51 8.25
N ALA A 158 -16.22 27.20 7.12
CA ALA A 158 -15.65 28.52 6.90
C ALA A 158 -16.69 29.48 6.32
N GLY A 159 -16.64 30.74 6.72
CA GLY A 159 -17.61 31.75 6.30
C GLY A 159 -17.22 33.16 6.70
N THR A 160 -18.06 34.11 6.33
CA THR A 160 -17.99 35.49 6.82
C THR A 160 -18.93 35.67 8.02
N ALA A 161 -18.94 36.87 8.59
CA ALA A 161 -19.94 37.24 9.60
C ALA A 161 -21.39 37.11 9.11
N ASP A 162 -21.62 37.24 7.80
CA ASP A 162 -22.96 37.24 7.19
C ASP A 162 -23.42 35.83 6.80
N ALA A 163 -22.50 34.96 6.37
CA ALA A 163 -22.86 33.70 5.73
C ALA A 163 -21.77 32.64 5.84
N ILE A 164 -22.19 31.37 5.91
CA ILE A 164 -21.32 30.23 5.66
C ILE A 164 -20.99 30.18 4.17
N LEU A 165 -19.72 29.97 3.83
CA LEU A 165 -19.24 29.88 2.45
C LEU A 165 -18.82 28.45 2.07
N MET A 166 -18.28 27.70 3.01
CA MET A 166 -17.69 26.40 2.76
C MET A 166 -17.94 25.46 3.93
N VAL A 167 -18.29 24.22 3.59
CA VAL A 167 -18.50 23.11 4.52
C VAL A 167 -17.78 21.88 3.97
N GLU A 168 -17.08 21.16 4.84
CA GLU A 168 -16.50 19.84 4.56
C GLU A 168 -16.65 18.96 5.80
N ALA A 169 -17.39 17.86 5.70
CA ALA A 169 -17.72 17.01 6.84
C ALA A 169 -17.51 15.52 6.55
N GLY A 170 -17.05 14.80 7.56
CA GLY A 170 -17.11 13.35 7.67
C GLY A 170 -17.88 12.99 8.94
N ALA A 171 -18.67 11.92 8.91
CA ALA A 171 -19.51 11.57 10.03
C ALA A 171 -19.75 10.05 10.13
N LYS A 172 -20.08 9.59 11.34
CA LYS A 172 -20.39 8.19 11.66
C LYS A 172 -21.90 7.91 11.63
N GLY A 173 -22.62 8.46 10.65
CA GLY A 173 -24.06 8.26 10.49
C GLY A 173 -24.92 9.22 11.33
N VAL A 174 -24.52 10.48 11.45
CA VAL A 174 -25.26 11.50 12.21
C VAL A 174 -26.49 12.00 11.45
N SER A 175 -27.51 12.48 12.15
CA SER A 175 -28.72 13.02 11.51
C SER A 175 -28.50 14.38 10.86
N GLU A 176 -29.36 14.73 9.90
CA GLU A 176 -29.39 16.06 9.29
C GLU A 176 -29.53 17.19 10.35
N GLN A 177 -30.26 16.94 11.45
CA GLN A 177 -30.44 17.92 12.52
C GLN A 177 -29.14 18.22 13.29
N VAL A 178 -28.35 17.18 13.62
CA VAL A 178 -27.06 17.37 14.31
C VAL A 178 -26.12 18.23 13.46
N VAL A 179 -26.13 18.02 12.15
CA VAL A 179 -25.32 18.83 11.22
C VAL A 179 -25.79 20.28 11.19
N LEU A 180 -27.11 20.53 11.15
CA LEU A 180 -27.66 21.88 11.20
C LEU A 180 -27.29 22.62 12.49
N ASP A 181 -27.41 21.95 13.64
CA ASP A 181 -27.04 22.50 14.93
C ASP A 181 -25.54 22.85 14.99
N ALA A 182 -24.70 21.98 14.45
CA ALA A 182 -23.26 22.20 14.35
C ALA A 182 -22.89 23.38 13.42
N LEU A 183 -23.58 23.54 12.29
CA LEU A 183 -23.40 24.67 11.38
C LEU A 183 -23.80 26.00 12.04
N ALA A 184 -24.89 26.02 12.79
CA ALA A 184 -25.34 27.21 13.52
C ALA A 184 -24.31 27.62 14.59
N ALA A 185 -23.84 26.67 15.40
CA ALA A 185 -22.81 26.91 16.41
C ALA A 185 -21.49 27.39 15.78
N ALA A 186 -21.08 26.78 14.67
CA ALA A 186 -19.89 27.19 13.93
C ALA A 186 -19.95 28.63 13.44
N HIS A 187 -21.11 29.07 12.92
CA HIS A 187 -21.27 30.43 12.38
C HIS A 187 -21.11 31.51 13.46
N GLU A 188 -21.56 31.26 14.68
CA GLU A 188 -21.37 32.18 15.80
C GLU A 188 -19.88 32.38 16.15
N GLU A 189 -19.08 31.32 16.11
CA GLU A 189 -17.64 31.42 16.35
C GLU A 189 -16.90 32.07 15.17
N ILE A 190 -17.33 31.80 13.94
CA ILE A 190 -16.83 32.46 12.73
C ILE A 190 -17.04 33.99 12.81
N LYS A 191 -18.18 34.46 13.33
CA LYS A 191 -18.43 35.89 13.56
C LYS A 191 -17.41 36.51 14.53
N ARG A 192 -17.08 35.81 15.61
CA ARG A 192 -16.07 36.26 16.59
C ARG A 192 -14.68 36.32 15.99
N ILE A 193 -14.28 35.29 15.25
CA ILE A 193 -12.98 35.24 14.56
C ILE A 193 -12.89 36.37 13.52
N SER A 194 -13.95 36.58 12.75
CA SER A 194 -14.05 37.67 11.76
C SER A 194 -13.89 39.04 12.41
N ALA A 195 -14.52 39.27 13.55
CA ALA A 195 -14.39 40.53 14.30
C ALA A 195 -12.94 40.78 14.75
N ALA A 196 -12.24 39.75 15.25
CA ALA A 196 -10.84 39.86 15.65
C ALA A 196 -9.90 40.20 14.47
N GLN A 197 -10.16 39.66 13.28
CA GLN A 197 -9.40 40.02 12.08
C GLN A 197 -9.60 41.48 11.67
N LEU A 198 -10.83 41.99 11.79
CA LEU A 198 -11.14 43.41 11.51
C LEU A 198 -10.49 44.33 12.54
N GLU A 199 -10.48 43.96 13.81
CA GLU A 199 -9.78 44.71 14.86
C GLU A 199 -8.28 44.83 14.54
N LEU A 200 -7.65 43.73 14.09
CA LEU A 200 -6.25 43.75 13.66
C LEU A 200 -6.04 44.63 12.42
N ARG A 201 -6.94 44.56 11.43
CA ARG A 201 -6.91 45.42 10.25
C ARG A 201 -6.96 46.89 10.62
N ASP A 202 -7.80 47.27 11.57
CA ASP A 202 -7.94 48.67 11.97
C ASP A 202 -6.68 49.20 12.67
N GLN A 203 -5.84 48.31 13.23
CA GLN A 203 -4.56 48.67 13.86
C GLN A 203 -3.39 48.75 12.87
N ILE A 204 -3.30 47.81 11.92
CA ILE A 204 -2.08 47.64 11.09
C ILE A 204 -2.36 47.42 9.59
N GLY A 205 -3.62 47.39 9.17
CA GLY A 205 -4.02 47.09 7.80
C GLY A 205 -3.65 48.19 6.81
N LEU A 206 -3.30 47.78 5.59
CA LEU A 206 -3.06 48.67 4.47
C LEU A 206 -4.38 49.10 3.81
N GLU A 207 -4.37 50.26 3.16
CA GLU A 207 -5.48 50.70 2.34
C GLU A 207 -5.66 49.76 1.14
N LYS A 208 -6.91 49.36 0.87
CA LYS A 208 -7.22 48.48 -0.26
C LYS A 208 -6.99 49.22 -1.57
N ARG A 209 -6.28 48.57 -2.50
CA ARG A 209 -6.15 49.03 -3.87
C ARG A 209 -7.54 49.15 -4.49
N GLU A 210 -7.78 50.25 -5.19
CA GLU A 210 -9.03 50.43 -5.93
C GLU A 210 -9.10 49.44 -7.10
N TRP A 211 -10.23 48.76 -7.24
CA TRP A 211 -10.55 47.93 -8.40
C TRP A 211 -11.77 48.52 -9.10
N ILE A 212 -11.58 48.96 -10.33
CA ILE A 212 -12.65 49.49 -11.19
C ILE A 212 -12.95 48.40 -12.23
N PRO A 213 -14.09 47.70 -12.14
CA PRO A 213 -14.51 46.78 -13.19
C PRO A 213 -14.68 47.53 -14.50
N ASN A 214 -14.32 46.93 -15.63
CA ASN A 214 -14.68 47.49 -16.94
C ASN A 214 -16.20 47.38 -17.12
N PRO A 215 -16.95 48.50 -17.14
CA PRO A 215 -18.39 48.44 -17.34
C PRO A 215 -18.71 48.02 -18.78
N TYR A 216 -19.74 47.22 -18.95
CA TYR A 216 -20.29 46.94 -20.27
C TYR A 216 -21.15 48.12 -20.73
N PRO A 217 -21.08 48.56 -22.01
CA PRO A 217 -21.95 49.62 -22.52
C PRO A 217 -23.44 49.25 -22.33
N GLU A 218 -24.23 50.12 -21.70
CA GLU A 218 -25.64 49.85 -21.36
C GLU A 218 -26.48 49.50 -22.60
N GLN A 219 -26.33 50.28 -23.66
CA GLN A 219 -26.98 50.04 -24.96
C GLN A 219 -26.63 48.66 -25.56
N MET A 220 -25.41 48.17 -25.33
CA MET A 220 -24.99 46.85 -25.79
C MET A 220 -25.66 45.74 -24.98
N GLN A 221 -25.78 45.92 -23.66
CA GLN A 221 -26.48 44.99 -22.78
C GLN A 221 -27.96 44.86 -23.18
N GLU A 222 -28.64 45.98 -23.45
CA GLU A 222 -30.02 45.99 -23.90
C GLU A 222 -30.20 45.25 -25.23
N ILE A 223 -29.41 45.60 -26.26
CA ILE A 223 -29.52 45.01 -27.60
C ILE A 223 -29.23 43.49 -27.57
N VAL A 224 -28.19 43.07 -26.85
CA VAL A 224 -27.88 41.64 -26.69
C VAL A 224 -29.00 40.92 -25.94
N GLY A 225 -29.55 41.54 -24.89
CA GLY A 225 -30.66 41.01 -24.11
C GLY A 225 -31.91 40.76 -24.95
N GLU A 226 -32.36 41.76 -25.72
CA GLU A 226 -33.51 41.64 -26.62
C GLU A 226 -33.30 40.57 -27.70
N TYR A 227 -32.11 40.55 -28.31
CA TYR A 227 -31.77 39.57 -29.33
C TYR A 227 -31.87 38.12 -28.80
N LEU A 228 -31.35 37.89 -27.59
CA LEU A 228 -31.28 36.58 -26.96
C LEU A 228 -32.60 36.15 -26.32
N ALA A 229 -33.40 37.06 -25.79
CA ALA A 229 -34.70 36.76 -25.17
C ALA A 229 -35.64 35.97 -26.11
N LEU A 230 -35.56 36.22 -27.42
CA LEU A 230 -36.38 35.54 -28.43
C LEU A 230 -35.83 34.18 -28.90
N ARG A 231 -34.56 33.87 -28.59
CA ARG A 231 -33.82 32.73 -29.18
C ARG A 231 -33.34 31.71 -28.16
N LEU A 232 -33.02 32.14 -26.93
CA LEU A 232 -32.44 31.26 -25.90
C LEU A 232 -33.32 30.06 -25.58
N ASP A 233 -34.64 30.25 -25.43
CA ASP A 233 -35.55 29.15 -25.11
C ASP A 233 -35.57 28.03 -26.17
N GLN A 234 -35.17 28.31 -27.41
CA GLN A 234 -35.14 27.33 -28.48
C GLN A 234 -33.91 26.39 -28.40
N VAL A 235 -32.85 26.82 -27.70
CA VAL A 235 -31.57 26.10 -27.64
C VAL A 235 -31.20 25.60 -26.24
N LEU A 236 -31.72 26.23 -25.18
CA LEU A 236 -31.36 25.92 -23.80
C LEU A 236 -31.93 24.59 -23.28
N TYR A 237 -32.99 24.07 -23.89
CA TYR A 237 -33.73 22.93 -23.36
C TYR A 237 -33.60 21.70 -24.25
N SER A 238 -32.84 20.73 -23.77
CA SER A 238 -32.70 19.40 -24.39
C SER A 238 -32.23 18.41 -23.33
N ALA A 239 -32.74 17.18 -23.40
CA ALA A 239 -32.33 16.10 -22.51
C ALA A 239 -30.90 15.63 -22.79
N ASP A 240 -30.42 15.73 -24.03
CA ASP A 240 -29.06 15.37 -24.41
C ASP A 240 -28.10 16.57 -24.30
N LYS A 241 -27.03 16.39 -23.50
CA LYS A 241 -26.00 17.41 -23.27
C LYS A 241 -25.33 17.89 -24.55
N ALA A 242 -24.87 16.97 -25.41
CA ALA A 242 -24.08 17.33 -26.59
C ALA A 242 -24.94 18.12 -27.59
N THR A 243 -26.18 17.71 -27.79
CA THR A 243 -27.15 18.44 -28.62
C THR A 243 -27.39 19.85 -28.09
N ARG A 244 -27.52 20.01 -26.76
CA ARG A 244 -27.71 21.33 -26.13
C ARG A 244 -26.47 22.22 -26.26
N GLU A 245 -25.29 21.69 -25.96
CA GLU A 245 -24.03 22.45 -26.05
C GLU A 245 -23.78 22.93 -27.49
N ASN A 246 -23.94 22.06 -28.48
CA ASN A 246 -23.82 22.44 -29.89
C ASN A 246 -24.81 23.55 -30.29
N ALA A 247 -26.07 23.46 -29.86
CA ALA A 247 -27.08 24.47 -30.16
C ALA A 247 -26.78 25.82 -29.49
N ILE A 248 -26.25 25.82 -28.27
CA ILE A 248 -25.81 27.02 -27.55
C ILE A 248 -24.59 27.63 -28.24
N ASP A 249 -23.61 26.81 -28.63
CA ASP A 249 -22.40 27.27 -29.32
C ASP A 249 -22.71 27.86 -30.70
N ASP A 250 -23.61 27.22 -31.45
CA ASP A 250 -24.11 27.76 -32.73
C ASP A 250 -24.80 29.12 -32.54
N LEU A 251 -25.63 29.26 -31.50
CA LEU A 251 -26.28 30.53 -31.19
C LEU A 251 -25.25 31.58 -30.73
N ARG A 252 -24.24 31.18 -29.95
CA ARG A 252 -23.14 32.05 -29.52
C ARG A 252 -22.37 32.59 -30.71
N ALA A 253 -21.98 31.71 -31.64
CA ALA A 253 -21.28 32.09 -32.87
C ALA A 253 -22.12 33.07 -33.71
N LYS A 254 -23.41 32.78 -33.90
CA LYS A 254 -24.35 33.70 -34.60
C LYS A 254 -24.46 35.05 -33.91
N THR A 255 -24.57 35.06 -32.58
CA THR A 255 -24.65 36.29 -31.79
C THR A 255 -23.40 37.15 -31.96
N ILE A 256 -22.21 36.53 -31.90
CA ILE A 256 -20.94 37.22 -32.09
C ILE A 256 -20.80 37.80 -33.51
N VAL A 257 -21.22 37.05 -34.54
CA VAL A 257 -21.15 37.51 -35.93
C VAL A 257 -22.15 38.64 -36.21
N GLU A 258 -23.43 38.43 -35.89
CA GLU A 258 -24.50 39.38 -36.24
C GLU A 258 -24.45 40.68 -35.42
N LEU A 259 -24.04 40.61 -34.15
CA LEU A 259 -23.92 41.79 -33.29
C LEU A 259 -22.51 42.37 -33.27
N GLY A 260 -21.49 41.59 -33.66
CA GLY A 260 -20.10 42.06 -33.73
C GLY A 260 -19.90 43.22 -34.69
N GLU A 261 -20.58 43.21 -35.83
CA GLU A 261 -20.56 44.33 -36.79
C GLU A 261 -21.13 45.63 -36.21
N ARG A 262 -22.04 45.52 -35.22
CA ARG A 262 -22.63 46.68 -34.53
C ARG A 262 -21.74 47.23 -33.40
N PHE A 263 -20.83 46.41 -32.88
CA PHE A 263 -19.95 46.75 -31.76
C PHE A 263 -18.49 46.31 -32.01
N PRO A 264 -17.83 46.82 -33.07
CA PRO A 264 -16.50 46.35 -33.47
C PRO A 264 -15.41 46.55 -32.39
N GLU A 265 -15.52 47.60 -31.58
CA GLU A 265 -14.58 47.91 -30.49
C GLU A 265 -14.82 47.09 -29.20
N HIS A 266 -15.89 46.28 -29.15
CA HIS A 266 -16.30 45.53 -27.96
C HIS A 266 -16.66 44.06 -28.27
N SER A 267 -16.16 43.53 -29.38
CA SER A 267 -16.47 42.15 -29.81
C SER A 267 -16.09 41.08 -28.78
N ASP A 268 -15.06 41.34 -27.96
CA ASP A 268 -14.60 40.51 -26.84
C ASP A 268 -15.60 40.44 -25.67
N ILE A 269 -16.49 41.44 -25.56
CA ILE A 269 -17.52 41.54 -24.52
C ILE A 269 -18.77 40.72 -24.87
N LEU A 270 -19.10 40.57 -26.16
CA LEU A 270 -20.31 39.86 -26.61
C LEU A 270 -20.41 38.44 -26.04
N GLY A 271 -19.29 37.71 -26.02
CA GLY A 271 -19.23 36.38 -25.44
C GLY A 271 -19.61 36.34 -23.97
N LYS A 272 -19.21 37.35 -23.18
CA LYS A 272 -19.53 37.44 -21.74
C LYS A 272 -20.99 37.83 -21.50
N LEU A 273 -21.53 38.74 -22.31
CA LEU A 273 -22.95 39.11 -22.25
C LEU A 273 -23.86 37.95 -22.64
N PHE A 274 -23.44 37.14 -23.61
CA PHE A 274 -24.12 35.89 -23.97
C PHE A 274 -24.17 34.92 -22.78
N ASP A 275 -23.02 34.64 -22.15
CA ASP A 275 -22.94 33.73 -21.00
C ASP A 275 -23.79 34.23 -19.82
N ARG A 276 -23.82 35.56 -19.59
CA ARG A 276 -24.69 36.19 -18.58
C ARG A 276 -26.18 36.01 -18.91
N ALA A 277 -26.59 36.26 -20.15
CA ALA A 277 -27.98 36.09 -20.56
C ALA A 277 -28.45 34.62 -20.47
N VAL A 278 -27.58 33.67 -20.82
CA VAL A 278 -27.82 32.23 -20.61
C VAL A 278 -28.03 31.94 -19.12
N LYS A 279 -27.13 32.42 -18.26
CA LYS A 279 -27.22 32.25 -16.81
C LYS A 279 -28.54 32.78 -16.27
N ASP A 280 -28.87 34.02 -16.58
CA ASP A 280 -30.06 34.69 -16.07
C ASP A 280 -31.35 33.99 -16.55
N ARG A 281 -31.39 33.55 -17.82
CA ARG A 281 -32.56 32.87 -18.38
C ARG A 281 -32.80 31.49 -17.77
N VAL A 282 -31.75 30.69 -17.58
CA VAL A 282 -31.86 29.37 -16.92
C VAL A 282 -32.34 29.54 -15.48
N ARG A 283 -31.76 30.50 -14.73
CA ARG A 283 -32.15 30.77 -13.34
C ARG A 283 -33.59 31.23 -13.23
N GLN A 284 -34.04 32.10 -14.14
CA GLN A 284 -35.42 32.55 -14.21
C GLN A 284 -36.38 31.36 -14.32
N ARG A 285 -36.20 30.50 -15.31
CA ARG A 285 -37.08 29.34 -15.54
C ARG A 285 -37.07 28.33 -14.40
N VAL A 286 -35.91 28.09 -13.79
CA VAL A 286 -35.80 27.21 -12.63
C VAL A 286 -36.61 27.75 -11.44
N VAL A 287 -36.52 29.05 -11.16
CA VAL A 287 -37.18 29.65 -9.98
C VAL A 287 -38.65 29.96 -10.22
N GLU A 288 -39.04 30.39 -11.43
CA GLU A 288 -40.42 30.79 -11.75
C GLU A 288 -41.28 29.61 -12.22
N ASP A 289 -40.74 28.76 -13.11
CA ASP A 289 -41.50 27.70 -13.76
C ASP A 289 -41.23 26.31 -13.13
N GLY A 290 -40.16 26.17 -12.34
CA GLY A 290 -39.74 24.88 -11.79
C GLY A 290 -39.19 23.90 -12.83
N VAL A 291 -38.83 24.39 -14.02
CA VAL A 291 -38.37 23.59 -15.17
C VAL A 291 -36.87 23.69 -15.34
N ARG A 292 -36.21 22.55 -15.47
CA ARG A 292 -34.75 22.45 -15.66
C ARG A 292 -34.38 22.29 -17.14
N VAL A 293 -33.10 22.49 -17.44
CA VAL A 293 -32.52 22.45 -18.80
C VAL A 293 -32.70 21.12 -19.54
N ASP A 294 -32.96 20.04 -18.81
CA ASP A 294 -33.21 18.69 -19.36
C ASP A 294 -34.69 18.27 -19.24
N GLY A 295 -35.58 19.19 -18.85
CA GLY A 295 -37.01 18.96 -18.72
C GLY A 295 -37.45 18.33 -17.39
N ARG A 296 -36.53 18.02 -16.47
CA ARG A 296 -36.86 17.53 -15.12
C ARG A 296 -37.49 18.61 -14.25
N GLY A 297 -38.28 18.17 -13.28
CA GLY A 297 -38.67 18.97 -12.12
C GLY A 297 -37.52 19.11 -11.10
N LEU A 298 -37.75 19.97 -10.11
CA LEU A 298 -36.75 20.33 -9.09
C LEU A 298 -36.28 19.14 -8.23
N LYS A 299 -37.17 18.18 -7.96
CA LYS A 299 -36.89 17.01 -7.10
C LYS A 299 -36.44 15.76 -7.85
N ASP A 300 -36.49 15.76 -9.18
CA ASP A 300 -36.29 14.56 -9.98
C ASP A 300 -34.81 14.15 -10.06
N VAL A 301 -34.55 12.86 -9.81
CA VAL A 301 -33.24 12.22 -9.99
C VAL A 301 -33.16 11.67 -11.43
N ARG A 302 -32.00 11.78 -12.10
CA ARG A 302 -31.81 11.19 -13.44
C ARG A 302 -31.95 9.68 -13.40
N GLN A 303 -32.17 9.08 -14.57
CA GLN A 303 -32.20 7.63 -14.71
C GLN A 303 -30.92 6.99 -14.16
N ILE A 304 -31.08 5.94 -13.35
CA ILE A 304 -29.98 5.20 -12.73
C ILE A 304 -29.92 3.80 -13.33
N THR A 305 -28.72 3.36 -13.72
CA THR A 305 -28.41 1.95 -13.98
C THR A 305 -27.24 1.52 -13.10
N VAL A 306 -27.29 0.27 -12.66
CA VAL A 306 -26.33 -0.33 -11.72
C VAL A 306 -25.94 -1.70 -12.22
N GLU A 307 -24.64 -1.95 -12.31
CA GLU A 307 -24.07 -3.25 -12.64
C GLU A 307 -22.93 -3.57 -11.65
N VAL A 308 -22.75 -4.85 -11.34
CA VAL A 308 -21.70 -5.36 -10.43
C VAL A 308 -21.02 -6.56 -11.07
N GLY A 309 -19.77 -6.87 -10.68
CA GLY A 309 -19.02 -7.98 -11.28
C GLY A 309 -18.71 -7.77 -12.77
N VAL A 310 -18.55 -6.51 -13.19
CA VAL A 310 -18.32 -6.09 -14.58
C VAL A 310 -16.98 -6.59 -15.11
N LEU A 311 -15.96 -6.69 -14.24
CA LEU A 311 -14.61 -7.11 -14.61
C LEU A 311 -14.31 -8.53 -14.10
N PRO A 312 -13.75 -9.42 -14.93
CA PRO A 312 -13.66 -10.86 -14.62
C PRO A 312 -12.58 -11.24 -13.59
N ARG A 313 -11.59 -10.37 -13.36
CA ARG A 313 -10.41 -10.67 -12.53
C ARG A 313 -10.30 -9.83 -11.27
N THR A 314 -11.04 -8.74 -11.18
CA THR A 314 -11.02 -7.85 -10.01
C THR A 314 -11.67 -8.53 -8.83
N HIS A 315 -11.31 -8.14 -7.60
CA HIS A 315 -11.93 -8.74 -6.40
C HIS A 315 -13.39 -8.33 -6.27
N GLY A 316 -13.72 -7.09 -6.63
CA GLY A 316 -15.09 -6.63 -6.86
C GLY A 316 -15.10 -5.44 -7.81
N SER A 317 -16.25 -5.22 -8.46
CA SER A 317 -16.44 -4.08 -9.35
C SER A 317 -17.89 -3.59 -9.31
N GLY A 318 -18.06 -2.28 -9.42
CA GLY A 318 -19.36 -1.62 -9.46
C GLY A 318 -19.37 -0.53 -10.54
N LEU A 319 -20.24 -0.68 -11.54
CA LEU A 319 -20.51 0.34 -12.55
C LEU A 319 -21.82 1.04 -12.18
N PHE A 320 -21.70 2.30 -11.78
CA PHE A 320 -22.83 3.14 -11.44
C PHE A 320 -23.00 4.22 -12.50
N THR A 321 -24.17 4.28 -13.12
CA THR A 321 -24.52 5.30 -14.10
C THR A 321 -25.76 6.07 -13.63
N ARG A 322 -25.67 7.40 -13.61
CA ARG A 322 -26.78 8.31 -13.32
C ARG A 322 -26.86 9.38 -14.41
N GLY A 323 -27.83 9.25 -15.31
CA GLY A 323 -27.88 10.01 -16.55
C GLY A 323 -26.61 9.84 -17.37
N GLN A 324 -25.95 10.95 -17.71
CA GLN A 324 -24.66 10.97 -18.43
C GLN A 324 -23.46 11.07 -17.45
N THR A 325 -23.60 10.59 -16.22
CA THR A 325 -22.50 10.48 -15.25
C THR A 325 -22.26 9.01 -14.96
N GLN A 326 -21.08 8.50 -15.27
CA GLN A 326 -20.74 7.09 -15.17
C GLN A 326 -19.41 6.91 -14.45
N ALA A 327 -19.44 6.11 -13.38
CA ALA A 327 -18.27 5.76 -12.58
C ALA A 327 -18.13 4.23 -12.53
N LEU A 328 -17.01 3.72 -13.01
CA LEU A 328 -16.59 2.34 -12.81
C LEU A 328 -15.65 2.29 -11.62
N THR A 329 -16.05 1.63 -10.54
CA THR A 329 -15.18 1.45 -9.36
C THR A 329 -14.71 0.02 -9.25
N ILE A 330 -13.42 -0.14 -8.95
CA ILE A 330 -12.75 -1.42 -8.76
C ILE A 330 -12.31 -1.55 -7.31
N ALA A 331 -12.66 -2.66 -6.67
CA ALA A 331 -12.17 -3.03 -5.35
C ALA A 331 -11.04 -4.04 -5.45
N THR A 332 -9.95 -3.77 -4.74
CA THR A 332 -8.79 -4.66 -4.56
C THR A 332 -8.54 -4.83 -3.07
N LEU A 333 -8.34 -6.10 -2.67
CA LEU A 333 -8.12 -6.52 -1.28
C LEU A 333 -6.68 -7.01 -1.18
N GLY A 334 -5.93 -6.49 -0.21
CA GLY A 334 -4.54 -6.84 0.07
C GLY A 334 -4.35 -7.28 1.51
N SER A 335 -3.15 -7.75 1.84
CA SER A 335 -2.77 -8.08 3.22
C SER A 335 -2.53 -6.81 4.03
N MET A 336 -2.25 -6.97 5.33
CA MET A 336 -2.01 -5.82 6.21
C MET A 336 -0.66 -5.14 5.93
N SER A 337 0.27 -5.84 5.29
CA SER A 337 1.50 -5.25 4.75
C SER A 337 1.29 -4.27 3.59
N ASP A 338 0.16 -4.35 2.86
CA ASP A 338 -0.16 -3.48 1.73
C ASP A 338 -0.68 -2.08 2.15
N LYS A 339 -0.82 -1.81 3.45
CA LYS A 339 -1.25 -0.50 3.95
C LYS A 339 -0.32 0.60 3.43
N GLN A 340 -0.90 1.72 3.01
CA GLN A 340 -0.11 2.85 2.57
C GLN A 340 0.54 3.51 3.79
N LYS A 341 1.87 3.62 3.79
CA LYS A 341 2.60 4.41 4.78
C LYS A 341 2.44 5.90 4.47
N LEU A 342 2.09 6.67 5.49
CA LEU A 342 1.98 8.12 5.47
C LEU A 342 3.23 8.75 6.10
N ASP A 343 3.70 9.84 5.52
CA ASP A 343 4.84 10.63 6.02
C ASP A 343 4.43 12.11 6.01
N GLY A 344 3.68 12.50 7.04
CA GLY A 344 3.08 13.82 7.19
C GLY A 344 3.19 14.36 8.62
N LEU A 345 2.49 15.46 8.89
CA LEU A 345 2.47 16.08 10.22
C LEU A 345 1.54 15.38 11.22
N THR A 346 0.62 14.56 10.72
CA THR A 346 -0.38 13.85 11.53
C THR A 346 0.25 12.68 12.29
N ALA A 347 -0.45 12.24 13.35
CA ALA A 347 -0.10 11.02 14.09
C ALA A 347 -0.39 9.72 13.31
N GLU A 348 -1.26 9.78 12.30
CA GLU A 348 -1.59 8.62 11.47
C GLU A 348 -0.40 8.24 10.56
N GLU A 349 0.17 7.06 10.81
CA GLU A 349 1.33 6.55 10.06
C GLU A 349 0.93 5.63 8.90
N PHE A 350 -0.27 5.05 8.93
CA PHE A 350 -0.71 4.05 7.96
C PHE A 350 -2.18 4.21 7.60
N LYS A 351 -2.46 4.07 6.31
CA LYS A 351 -3.79 4.12 5.74
C LYS A 351 -4.18 2.74 5.20
N ARG A 352 -5.18 2.13 5.83
CA ARG A 352 -5.70 0.79 5.46
C ARG A 352 -6.75 0.84 4.36
N TYR A 353 -7.55 1.89 4.33
CA TYR A 353 -8.56 2.12 3.30
C TYR A 353 -8.11 3.27 2.40
N MET A 354 -7.92 2.99 1.12
CA MET A 354 -7.45 3.94 0.13
C MET A 354 -8.51 4.12 -0.95
N HIS A 355 -8.87 5.37 -1.25
CA HIS A 355 -9.71 5.70 -2.39
C HIS A 355 -8.94 6.55 -3.40
N HIS A 356 -8.81 6.04 -4.62
CA HIS A 356 -8.24 6.78 -5.74
C HIS A 356 -9.33 7.12 -6.75
N TYR A 357 -9.31 8.35 -7.22
CA TYR A 357 -10.27 8.88 -8.15
C TYR A 357 -9.54 9.43 -9.38
N ASN A 358 -9.97 9.00 -10.57
CA ASN A 358 -9.38 9.38 -11.85
C ASN A 358 -10.43 10.02 -12.76
N PHE A 359 -10.09 11.17 -13.35
CA PHE A 359 -10.97 11.93 -14.24
C PHE A 359 -10.31 12.13 -15.61
N PRO A 360 -10.31 11.09 -16.45
CA PRO A 360 -9.67 11.15 -17.76
C PRO A 360 -10.39 12.13 -18.70
N PRO A 361 -9.68 12.76 -19.64
CA PRO A 361 -10.25 13.84 -20.48
C PRO A 361 -11.36 13.35 -21.41
N TYR A 362 -11.35 12.07 -21.80
CA TYR A 362 -12.42 11.48 -22.61
C TYR A 362 -13.77 11.47 -21.88
N SER A 363 -13.79 11.53 -20.54
CA SER A 363 -15.03 11.50 -19.75
C SER A 363 -15.91 12.75 -19.97
N VAL A 364 -15.31 13.84 -20.45
CA VAL A 364 -15.99 15.07 -20.85
C VAL A 364 -15.90 15.34 -22.36
N GLY A 365 -15.36 14.40 -23.14
CA GLY A 365 -15.19 14.55 -24.59
C GLY A 365 -14.03 15.47 -25.00
N GLU A 366 -13.07 15.72 -24.12
CA GLU A 366 -11.95 16.61 -24.38
C GLU A 366 -10.63 15.86 -24.62
N THR A 367 -9.62 16.57 -25.12
CA THR A 367 -8.24 16.07 -25.29
C THR A 367 -7.27 16.87 -24.41
N ARG A 368 -6.57 16.21 -23.49
CA ARG A 368 -5.55 16.81 -22.63
C ARG A 368 -4.41 15.80 -22.35
N PRO A 369 -3.16 16.25 -22.14
CA PRO A 369 -2.08 15.34 -21.75
C PRO A 369 -2.37 14.64 -20.43
N LEU A 370 -2.20 13.31 -20.38
CA LEU A 370 -2.32 12.55 -19.13
C LEU A 370 -1.13 12.85 -18.23
N ARG A 371 -1.41 13.43 -17.06
CA ARG A 371 -0.46 13.70 -15.98
C ARG A 371 -0.91 12.96 -14.72
N GLY A 372 -0.14 13.07 -13.64
CA GLY A 372 -0.61 12.62 -12.33
C GLY A 372 -1.88 13.38 -11.88
N PRO A 373 -2.59 12.86 -10.87
CA PRO A 373 -3.87 13.40 -10.44
C PRO A 373 -3.73 14.86 -9.96
N GLY A 374 -4.63 15.72 -10.43
CA GLY A 374 -4.72 17.12 -10.03
C GLY A 374 -5.40 17.30 -8.66
N ARG A 375 -5.38 18.54 -8.15
CA ARG A 375 -6.00 18.87 -6.85
C ARG A 375 -7.48 18.49 -6.77
N ARG A 376 -8.23 18.65 -7.87
CA ARG A 376 -9.66 18.32 -7.92
C ARG A 376 -9.92 16.82 -7.81
N GLU A 377 -9.10 16.00 -8.49
CA GLU A 377 -9.22 14.54 -8.44
C GLU A 377 -8.94 14.02 -7.04
N ILE A 378 -7.87 14.52 -6.41
CA ILE A 378 -7.54 14.20 -5.01
C ILE A 378 -8.67 14.63 -4.07
N GLY A 379 -9.22 15.84 -4.24
CA GLY A 379 -10.35 16.33 -3.44
C GLY A 379 -11.62 15.48 -3.60
N HIS A 380 -11.94 15.02 -4.80
CA HIS A 380 -13.10 14.14 -5.03
C HIS A 380 -12.88 12.74 -4.46
N GLY A 381 -11.66 12.20 -4.58
CA GLY A 381 -11.28 10.91 -3.98
C GLY A 381 -11.41 10.96 -2.46
N ALA A 382 -10.85 11.98 -1.82
CA ALA A 382 -10.93 12.17 -0.37
C ALA A 382 -12.38 12.32 0.14
N LEU A 383 -13.26 13.03 -0.60
CA LEU A 383 -14.67 13.12 -0.24
C LEU A 383 -15.37 11.75 -0.30
N ALA A 384 -15.10 10.97 -1.35
CA ALA A 384 -15.67 9.63 -1.50
C ALA A 384 -15.12 8.66 -0.44
N GLU A 385 -13.83 8.78 -0.11
CA GLU A 385 -13.19 8.03 0.96
C GLU A 385 -13.82 8.31 2.31
N ARG A 386 -13.95 9.60 2.65
CA ARG A 386 -14.56 10.08 3.89
C ARG A 386 -15.99 9.57 4.06
N ALA A 387 -16.76 9.57 2.97
CA ALA A 387 -18.13 9.05 2.97
C ALA A 387 -18.23 7.56 3.29
N LEU A 388 -17.20 6.77 2.96
CA LEU A 388 -17.23 5.32 3.11
C LEU A 388 -16.48 4.83 4.36
N LEU A 389 -15.50 5.58 4.85
CA LEU A 389 -14.69 5.23 6.00
C LEU A 389 -15.54 4.84 7.22
N ALA A 390 -16.66 5.53 7.44
CA ALA A 390 -17.60 5.28 8.53
C ALA A 390 -18.24 3.87 8.51
N VAL A 391 -18.35 3.25 7.33
CA VAL A 391 -18.97 1.93 7.15
C VAL A 391 -17.95 0.82 6.90
N ILE A 392 -16.66 1.15 6.77
CA ILE A 392 -15.61 0.15 6.64
C ILE A 392 -15.52 -0.66 7.96
N PRO A 393 -15.50 -2.01 7.89
CA PRO A 393 -15.38 -2.86 9.07
C PRO A 393 -14.04 -2.63 9.79
N SER A 394 -14.04 -2.91 11.09
CA SER A 394 -12.82 -2.85 11.91
C SER A 394 -11.75 -3.83 11.40
N VAL A 395 -10.51 -3.69 11.90
CA VAL A 395 -9.43 -4.61 11.55
C VAL A 395 -9.73 -6.00 12.09
N GLU A 396 -10.32 -6.06 13.28
CA GLU A 396 -10.73 -7.27 13.99
C GLU A 396 -11.79 -8.05 13.20
N GLU A 397 -12.77 -7.35 12.64
CA GLU A 397 -13.84 -7.98 11.84
C GLU A 397 -13.38 -8.34 10.42
N TRP A 398 -12.48 -7.54 9.85
CA TRP A 398 -12.06 -7.69 8.46
C TRP A 398 -10.60 -7.28 8.27
N PRO A 399 -9.63 -8.19 8.40
CA PRO A 399 -8.20 -7.86 8.46
C PRO A 399 -7.57 -7.63 7.08
N TYR A 400 -8.22 -6.86 6.20
CA TYR A 400 -7.79 -6.59 4.84
C TYR A 400 -7.44 -5.14 4.62
N THR A 401 -6.36 -4.89 3.88
CA THR A 401 -6.16 -3.59 3.23
C THR A 401 -7.11 -3.48 2.05
N ILE A 402 -7.76 -2.32 1.89
CA ILE A 402 -8.79 -2.10 0.88
C ILE A 402 -8.38 -0.93 0.01
N ARG A 403 -8.25 -1.17 -1.29
CA ARG A 403 -8.03 -0.13 -2.28
C ARG A 403 -9.21 -0.06 -3.24
N LEU A 404 -9.82 1.12 -3.34
CA LEU A 404 -10.80 1.44 -4.36
C LEU A 404 -10.20 2.37 -5.39
N VAL A 405 -10.52 2.13 -6.66
CA VAL A 405 -10.19 3.04 -7.76
C VAL A 405 -11.46 3.33 -8.54
N SER A 406 -11.90 4.59 -8.54
CA SER A 406 -13.03 5.06 -9.35
C SER A 406 -12.53 5.71 -10.64
N GLU A 407 -12.81 5.06 -11.76
CA GLU A 407 -12.58 5.57 -13.11
C GLU A 407 -13.86 6.25 -13.61
N ILE A 408 -13.78 7.55 -13.88
CA ILE A 408 -14.91 8.28 -14.46
C ILE A 408 -14.92 8.06 -15.98
N LEU A 409 -15.98 7.41 -16.46
CA LEU A 409 -16.15 7.09 -17.87
C LEU A 409 -16.94 8.16 -18.63
N SER A 410 -17.84 8.85 -17.93
CA SER A 410 -18.65 9.95 -18.48
C SER A 410 -19.03 10.92 -17.36
N SER A 411 -19.09 12.22 -17.65
CA SER A 411 -19.38 13.27 -16.67
C SER A 411 -20.34 14.33 -17.20
N ASN A 412 -21.51 14.42 -16.56
CA ASN A 412 -22.46 15.52 -16.72
C ASN A 412 -23.15 15.89 -15.38
N GLY A 413 -22.47 15.65 -14.27
CA GLY A 413 -23.02 15.82 -12.92
C GLY A 413 -22.11 15.13 -11.92
N SER A 414 -22.33 15.37 -10.63
CA SER A 414 -21.39 15.00 -9.57
C SER A 414 -20.87 13.56 -9.65
N THR A 415 -19.66 13.44 -10.18
CA THR A 415 -18.92 12.20 -10.31
C THR A 415 -18.38 11.70 -8.99
N SER A 416 -18.10 12.59 -8.03
CA SER A 416 -17.73 12.20 -6.67
C SER A 416 -18.84 11.39 -5.98
N MET A 417 -20.10 11.80 -6.13
CA MET A 417 -21.23 11.05 -5.59
C MET A 417 -21.51 9.76 -6.36
N ALA A 418 -21.27 9.74 -7.67
CA ALA A 418 -21.29 8.50 -8.45
C ALA A 418 -20.18 7.53 -8.00
N SER A 419 -18.99 8.04 -7.66
CA SER A 419 -17.89 7.25 -7.09
C SER A 419 -18.25 6.65 -5.75
N VAL A 420 -18.93 7.38 -4.85
CA VAL A 420 -19.44 6.81 -3.57
C VAL A 420 -20.36 5.62 -3.86
N CYS A 421 -21.35 5.78 -4.74
CA CYS A 421 -22.28 4.70 -5.08
C CYS A 421 -21.57 3.50 -5.73
N GLY A 422 -20.71 3.75 -6.73
CA GLY A 422 -19.92 2.70 -7.40
C GLY A 422 -18.97 1.97 -6.43
N SER A 423 -18.40 2.70 -5.48
CA SER A 423 -17.52 2.17 -4.43
C SER A 423 -18.26 1.29 -3.45
N THR A 424 -19.44 1.71 -2.97
CA THR A 424 -20.32 0.86 -2.15
C THR A 424 -20.61 -0.46 -2.85
N LEU A 425 -20.99 -0.41 -4.13
CA LEU A 425 -21.26 -1.60 -4.93
C LEU A 425 -20.02 -2.48 -5.11
N ALA A 426 -18.86 -1.89 -5.40
CA ALA A 426 -17.61 -2.63 -5.56
C ALA A 426 -17.15 -3.31 -4.26
N LEU A 427 -17.33 -2.66 -3.10
CA LEU A 427 -17.06 -3.24 -1.78
C LEU A 427 -17.98 -4.43 -1.50
N MET A 428 -19.29 -4.25 -1.72
CA MET A 428 -20.28 -5.30 -1.53
C MET A 428 -20.06 -6.48 -2.49
N ASP A 429 -19.72 -6.20 -3.74
CA ASP A 429 -19.39 -7.21 -4.76
C ASP A 429 -18.10 -7.96 -4.42
N ALA A 430 -17.11 -7.29 -3.81
CA ALA A 430 -15.90 -7.93 -3.29
C ALA A 430 -16.13 -8.78 -2.03
N GLY A 431 -17.33 -8.75 -1.45
CA GLY A 431 -17.66 -9.47 -0.21
C GLY A 431 -17.19 -8.76 1.06
N VAL A 432 -16.83 -7.47 0.99
CA VAL A 432 -16.47 -6.69 2.18
C VAL A 432 -17.73 -6.49 3.04
N PRO A 433 -17.72 -6.87 4.33
CA PRO A 433 -18.88 -6.75 5.21
C PRO A 433 -19.00 -5.30 5.74
N ILE A 434 -19.30 -4.37 4.84
CA ILE A 434 -19.58 -2.98 5.23
C ILE A 434 -20.79 -2.91 6.18
N LYS A 435 -20.72 -2.03 7.19
CA LYS A 435 -21.77 -1.90 8.22
C LYS A 435 -23.13 -1.56 7.62
N SER A 436 -23.14 -0.64 6.66
CA SER A 436 -24.32 -0.29 5.88
C SER A 436 -23.91 0.23 4.49
N PRO A 437 -24.71 -0.03 3.44
CA PRO A 437 -24.52 0.58 2.13
C PRO A 437 -24.69 2.11 2.18
N VAL A 438 -23.83 2.83 1.45
CA VAL A 438 -23.80 4.30 1.37
C VAL A 438 -24.16 4.75 -0.04
N ALA A 439 -25.01 5.77 -0.16
CA ALA A 439 -25.31 6.44 -1.41
C ALA A 439 -25.00 7.94 -1.32
N GLY A 440 -24.73 8.56 -2.47
CA GLY A 440 -24.43 9.98 -2.59
C GLY A 440 -25.35 10.72 -3.56
N ILE A 441 -25.69 11.96 -3.24
CA ILE A 441 -26.45 12.87 -4.10
C ILE A 441 -25.78 14.24 -4.14
N ALA A 442 -25.88 14.91 -5.30
CA ALA A 442 -25.48 16.30 -5.44
C ALA A 442 -26.71 17.16 -5.65
N MET A 443 -26.70 18.29 -4.98
CA MET A 443 -27.81 19.21 -4.84
C MET A 443 -27.33 20.59 -5.22
N GLY A 444 -28.23 21.42 -5.72
CA GLY A 444 -27.96 22.81 -6.01
C GLY A 444 -29.05 23.71 -5.46
N LEU A 445 -28.76 25.00 -5.40
CA LEU A 445 -29.73 26.01 -5.08
C LEU A 445 -29.55 27.22 -5.99
N VAL A 446 -30.66 27.75 -6.46
CA VAL A 446 -30.73 28.98 -7.26
C VAL A 446 -31.65 29.95 -6.54
N THR A 447 -31.21 31.21 -6.42
CA THR A 447 -31.99 32.32 -5.88
C THR A 447 -32.24 33.38 -6.95
N ARG A 448 -33.42 33.99 -6.93
CA ARG A 448 -33.73 35.14 -7.79
C ARG A 448 -34.84 35.96 -7.15
N GLU A 449 -34.63 37.27 -7.02
CA GLU A 449 -35.63 38.22 -6.53
C GLU A 449 -36.26 37.80 -5.18
N GLY A 450 -35.43 37.28 -4.26
CA GLY A 450 -35.87 36.80 -2.94
C GLY A 450 -36.56 35.42 -2.92
N LYS A 451 -36.79 34.80 -4.08
CA LYS A 451 -37.24 33.41 -4.19
C LYS A 451 -36.05 32.47 -4.35
N PHE A 452 -36.24 31.19 -4.01
CA PHE A 452 -35.23 30.14 -4.21
C PHE A 452 -35.84 28.85 -4.74
N ALA A 453 -35.00 28.03 -5.37
CA ALA A 453 -35.33 26.69 -5.82
C ALA A 453 -34.19 25.72 -5.45
N VAL A 454 -34.52 24.60 -4.82
CA VAL A 454 -33.58 23.52 -4.49
C VAL A 454 -33.63 22.46 -5.59
N LEU A 455 -32.47 22.16 -6.17
CA LEU A 455 -32.30 21.23 -7.28
C LEU A 455 -31.72 19.90 -6.80
N THR A 456 -32.40 18.79 -7.12
CA THR A 456 -31.90 17.44 -6.89
C THR A 456 -31.11 16.92 -8.08
N ASP A 457 -29.99 16.24 -7.82
CA ASP A 457 -29.15 15.60 -8.83
C ASP A 457 -28.74 16.56 -9.95
N ILE A 458 -27.97 17.60 -9.56
CA ILE A 458 -27.57 18.68 -10.47
C ILE A 458 -26.68 18.20 -11.63
N GLN A 459 -26.86 18.83 -12.78
CA GLN A 459 -25.99 18.73 -13.93
C GLN A 459 -24.82 19.74 -13.85
N GLY A 460 -23.78 19.53 -14.65
CA GLY A 460 -22.62 20.45 -14.67
C GLY A 460 -22.99 21.91 -15.00
N VAL A 461 -23.98 22.11 -15.88
CA VAL A 461 -24.49 23.45 -16.19
C VAL A 461 -25.25 24.07 -15.00
N GLU A 462 -25.98 23.28 -14.23
CA GLU A 462 -26.73 23.79 -13.07
C GLU A 462 -25.80 24.16 -11.91
N ASP A 463 -24.68 23.44 -11.75
CA ASP A 463 -23.59 23.77 -10.82
C ASP A 463 -22.91 25.10 -11.18
N ALA A 464 -22.56 25.26 -12.47
CA ALA A 464 -21.92 26.48 -12.96
C ALA A 464 -22.80 27.73 -12.78
N LEU A 465 -24.12 27.58 -12.92
CA LEU A 465 -25.08 28.67 -12.87
C LEU A 465 -25.74 28.86 -11.49
N GLY A 466 -25.56 27.90 -10.58
CA GLY A 466 -26.13 27.86 -9.24
C GLY A 466 -25.41 28.75 -8.22
N ASP A 467 -26.12 29.07 -7.14
CA ASP A 467 -25.63 29.90 -6.03
C ASP A 467 -25.02 29.09 -4.90
N MET A 468 -25.45 27.84 -4.76
CA MET A 468 -24.87 26.88 -3.83
C MET A 468 -24.88 25.52 -4.51
N ASP A 469 -23.78 24.80 -4.37
CA ASP A 469 -23.70 23.38 -4.66
C ASP A 469 -23.34 22.63 -3.39
N PHE A 470 -24.07 21.55 -3.11
CA PHE A 470 -23.71 20.69 -2.00
C PHE A 470 -23.91 19.22 -2.31
N LYS A 471 -23.13 18.39 -1.63
CA LYS A 471 -22.99 16.96 -1.87
C LYS A 471 -23.20 16.27 -0.54
N VAL A 472 -24.15 15.36 -0.50
CA VAL A 472 -24.49 14.61 0.71
C VAL A 472 -24.34 13.13 0.41
N ALA A 473 -23.56 12.45 1.23
CA ALA A 473 -23.44 11.00 1.24
C ALA A 473 -23.82 10.46 2.61
N GLY A 474 -24.36 9.25 2.64
CA GLY A 474 -24.86 8.66 3.87
C GLY A 474 -25.55 7.32 3.67
N THR A 475 -25.86 6.70 4.80
CA THR A 475 -26.66 5.48 4.90
C THR A 475 -28.14 5.84 5.02
N ARG A 476 -28.98 4.85 5.37
CA ARG A 476 -30.35 5.12 5.80
C ARG A 476 -30.41 5.83 7.15
N ASP A 477 -29.43 5.55 8.01
CA ASP A 477 -29.42 5.99 9.40
C ASP A 477 -28.92 7.43 9.55
N GLY A 478 -28.09 7.90 8.63
CA GLY A 478 -27.62 9.28 8.65
C GLY A 478 -26.57 9.61 7.61
N ILE A 479 -26.02 10.81 7.74
CA ILE A 479 -24.97 11.37 6.90
C ILE A 479 -23.63 10.76 7.29
N THR A 480 -22.83 10.41 6.27
CA THR A 480 -21.43 10.01 6.43
C THR A 480 -20.45 11.01 5.85
N ALA A 481 -20.86 11.82 4.87
CA ALA A 481 -20.10 12.97 4.42
C ALA A 481 -21.00 14.08 3.88
N LEU A 482 -20.56 15.32 4.06
CA LEU A 482 -21.21 16.51 3.52
C LEU A 482 -20.14 17.45 2.96
N GLN A 483 -20.37 18.03 1.79
CA GLN A 483 -19.55 19.10 1.25
C GLN A 483 -20.49 20.17 0.71
N MET A 484 -20.28 21.44 1.09
CA MET A 484 -21.07 22.56 0.58
C MET A 484 -20.14 23.70 0.14
N ASP A 485 -20.47 24.33 -0.97
CA ASP A 485 -19.85 25.56 -1.46
C ASP A 485 -20.98 26.56 -1.76
N ILE A 486 -20.94 27.72 -1.09
CA ILE A 486 -21.96 28.76 -1.15
C ILE A 486 -21.32 30.03 -1.73
N LYS A 487 -21.92 30.54 -2.80
CA LYS A 487 -21.43 31.71 -3.55
C LYS A 487 -22.21 32.99 -3.24
N ILE A 488 -23.30 32.91 -2.46
CA ILE A 488 -24.18 34.03 -2.14
C ILE A 488 -24.30 34.27 -0.64
N LYS A 489 -24.70 35.48 -0.28
CA LYS A 489 -25.06 35.82 1.10
C LYS A 489 -26.51 35.42 1.40
N GLY A 490 -26.82 35.14 2.67
CA GLY A 490 -28.21 35.10 3.17
C GLY A 490 -28.92 33.75 3.06
N LEU A 491 -28.21 32.62 3.02
CA LEU A 491 -28.85 31.30 3.11
C LEU A 491 -29.33 31.08 4.56
N THR A 492 -30.65 31.05 4.77
CA THR A 492 -31.22 30.88 6.11
C THR A 492 -31.14 29.44 6.58
N HIS A 493 -31.21 29.24 7.89
CA HIS A 493 -31.29 27.90 8.49
C HIS A 493 -32.46 27.07 7.91
N GLU A 494 -33.61 27.70 7.67
CA GLU A 494 -34.78 27.04 7.08
C GLU A 494 -34.52 26.53 5.66
N ILE A 495 -33.81 27.32 4.84
CA ILE A 495 -33.44 26.92 3.47
C ILE A 495 -32.48 25.72 3.52
N MET A 496 -31.49 25.74 4.43
CA MET A 496 -30.57 24.61 4.61
C MET A 496 -31.31 23.33 5.04
N ALA A 497 -32.25 23.44 5.98
CA ALA A 497 -33.03 22.31 6.46
C ALA A 497 -33.88 21.68 5.34
N GLN A 498 -34.55 22.50 4.53
CA GLN A 498 -35.30 22.01 3.36
C GLN A 498 -34.38 21.33 2.34
N ALA A 499 -33.21 21.92 2.10
CA ALA A 499 -32.25 21.38 1.16
C ALA A 499 -31.69 20.01 1.61
N LEU A 500 -31.35 19.87 2.89
CA LEU A 500 -30.88 18.61 3.47
C LEU A 500 -31.97 17.54 3.46
N GLU A 501 -33.23 17.88 3.76
CA GLU A 501 -34.32 16.91 3.71
C GLU A 501 -34.58 16.42 2.28
N GLN A 502 -34.60 17.33 1.30
CA GLN A 502 -34.70 16.95 -0.12
C GLN A 502 -33.51 16.08 -0.57
N ALA A 503 -32.31 16.35 -0.04
CA ALA A 503 -31.12 15.53 -0.28
C ALA A 503 -31.27 14.13 0.35
N ARG A 504 -31.85 14.02 1.55
CA ARG A 504 -32.14 12.75 2.23
C ARG A 504 -33.08 11.90 1.41
N GLU A 505 -34.21 12.46 0.96
CA GLU A 505 -35.18 11.77 0.09
C GLU A 505 -34.48 11.19 -1.17
N ALA A 506 -33.69 12.02 -1.85
CA ALA A 506 -32.99 11.63 -3.06
C ALA A 506 -31.88 10.59 -2.81
N ARG A 507 -31.14 10.72 -1.71
CA ARG A 507 -30.12 9.75 -1.27
C ARG A 507 -30.73 8.38 -1.06
N LEU A 508 -31.86 8.31 -0.35
CA LEU A 508 -32.58 7.05 -0.11
C LEU A 508 -33.11 6.44 -1.40
N PHE A 509 -33.62 7.24 -2.32
CA PHE A 509 -34.03 6.76 -3.65
C PHE A 509 -32.86 6.13 -4.43
N VAL A 510 -31.69 6.78 -4.44
CA VAL A 510 -30.47 6.23 -5.09
C VAL A 510 -30.06 4.92 -4.43
N LEU A 511 -30.09 4.87 -3.10
CA LEU A 511 -29.77 3.68 -2.32
C LEU A 511 -30.70 2.51 -2.65
N ASP A 512 -32.01 2.76 -2.75
CA ASP A 512 -33.00 1.74 -3.13
C ASP A 512 -32.71 1.16 -4.51
N LYS A 513 -32.30 2.00 -5.48
CA LYS A 513 -31.90 1.53 -6.82
C LYS A 513 -30.66 0.65 -6.81
N MET A 514 -29.68 0.97 -5.96
CA MET A 514 -28.47 0.15 -5.79
C MET A 514 -28.81 -1.21 -5.17
N LEU A 515 -29.60 -1.20 -4.10
CA LEU A 515 -29.97 -2.42 -3.35
C LEU A 515 -30.92 -3.33 -4.12
N ALA A 516 -31.66 -2.80 -5.09
CA ALA A 516 -32.43 -3.62 -6.01
C ALA A 516 -31.55 -4.56 -6.87
N VAL A 517 -30.29 -4.19 -7.13
CA VAL A 517 -29.33 -5.00 -7.89
C VAL A 517 -28.46 -5.86 -6.97
N LEU A 518 -27.93 -5.27 -5.90
CA LEU A 518 -27.11 -5.99 -4.91
C LEU A 518 -27.63 -5.69 -3.49
N PRO A 519 -28.56 -6.50 -2.94
CA PRO A 519 -29.22 -6.19 -1.67
C PRO A 519 -28.32 -6.22 -0.44
N ARG A 520 -27.23 -6.99 -0.49
CA ARG A 520 -26.28 -7.20 0.62
C ARG A 520 -24.90 -7.55 0.06
N PRO A 521 -23.81 -7.36 0.83
CA PRO A 521 -22.50 -7.86 0.45
C PRO A 521 -22.55 -9.35 0.08
N ARG A 522 -21.73 -9.75 -0.90
CA ARG A 522 -21.59 -11.17 -1.26
C ARG A 522 -21.08 -11.96 -0.05
N THR A 523 -21.62 -13.16 0.14
CA THR A 523 -21.17 -14.07 1.21
C THR A 523 -19.81 -14.69 0.91
N GLU A 524 -19.48 -14.82 -0.36
CA GLU A 524 -18.22 -15.37 -0.82
C GLU A 524 -17.39 -14.26 -1.49
N MET A 525 -16.14 -14.11 -1.05
CA MET A 525 -15.16 -13.27 -1.75
C MET A 525 -14.74 -13.90 -3.08
N SER A 526 -14.21 -13.08 -3.98
CA SER A 526 -13.56 -13.53 -5.21
C SER A 526 -12.51 -14.61 -4.96
N THR A 527 -12.39 -15.56 -5.88
CA THR A 527 -11.35 -16.61 -5.84
C THR A 527 -9.94 -16.05 -6.07
N TYR A 528 -9.84 -14.84 -6.62
CA TYR A 528 -8.57 -14.14 -6.81
C TYR A 528 -8.18 -13.30 -5.59
N ALA A 529 -9.12 -13.05 -4.67
CA ALA A 529 -8.82 -12.32 -3.45
C ALA A 529 -8.08 -13.23 -2.45
N PRO A 530 -7.07 -12.71 -1.72
CA PRO A 530 -6.41 -13.47 -0.68
C PRO A 530 -7.41 -13.83 0.43
N ARG A 531 -7.30 -15.02 0.99
CA ARG A 531 -8.02 -15.43 2.21
C ARG A 531 -7.11 -15.18 3.40
N ILE A 532 -7.58 -14.36 4.34
CA ILE A 532 -6.86 -14.04 5.57
C ILE A 532 -7.46 -14.85 6.71
N THR A 533 -6.66 -15.73 7.29
CA THR A 533 -7.00 -16.41 8.54
C THR A 533 -6.30 -15.71 9.68
N THR A 534 -7.05 -15.36 10.73
CA THR A 534 -6.48 -14.80 11.96
C THR A 534 -6.38 -15.91 12.99
N ILE A 535 -5.21 -16.07 13.61
CA ILE A 535 -5.01 -16.93 14.77
C ILE A 535 -4.44 -16.09 15.92
N LEU A 536 -4.80 -16.47 17.15
CA LEU A 536 -4.26 -15.85 18.36
C LEU A 536 -3.24 -16.79 18.97
N ILE A 537 -2.06 -16.26 19.29
CA ILE A 537 -0.97 -16.97 19.95
C ILE A 537 -0.62 -16.28 21.27
N ASN A 538 0.14 -16.95 22.12
CA ASN A 538 0.77 -16.29 23.26
C ASN A 538 1.79 -15.24 22.75
N PRO A 539 1.71 -13.95 23.15
CA PRO A 539 2.67 -12.91 22.75
C PRO A 539 4.14 -13.28 22.98
N ASP A 540 4.45 -14.09 24.00
CA ASP A 540 5.81 -14.55 24.26
C ASP A 540 6.38 -15.43 23.13
N LYS A 541 5.51 -16.08 22.36
CA LYS A 541 5.82 -16.97 21.24
C LYS A 541 5.95 -16.25 19.90
N ILE A 542 5.70 -14.94 19.83
CA ILE A 542 5.93 -14.12 18.63
C ILE A 542 7.38 -14.30 18.14
N ARG A 543 8.34 -14.38 19.06
CA ARG A 543 9.76 -14.59 18.76
C ARG A 543 10.03 -15.91 18.04
N ASP A 544 9.25 -16.95 18.32
CA ASP A 544 9.41 -18.28 17.73
C ASP A 544 8.89 -18.31 16.28
N ILE A 545 7.79 -17.59 16.01
CA ILE A 545 7.27 -17.40 14.64
C ILE A 545 8.20 -16.52 13.81
N ILE A 546 8.61 -15.37 14.34
CA ILE A 546 9.48 -14.43 13.60
C ILE A 546 10.86 -15.08 13.41
N GLY A 547 11.39 -15.71 14.46
CA GLY A 547 12.73 -16.27 14.52
C GLY A 547 13.83 -15.19 14.46
N PRO A 548 15.10 -15.55 14.70
CA PRO A 548 16.20 -14.59 14.67
C PRO A 548 16.29 -13.85 13.31
N GLY A 549 16.11 -12.53 13.33
CA GLY A 549 16.14 -11.68 12.14
C GLY A 549 14.98 -11.88 11.15
N GLY A 550 13.83 -12.42 11.60
CA GLY A 550 12.68 -12.69 10.72
C GLY A 550 12.84 -13.93 9.84
N LYS A 551 13.83 -14.80 10.16
CA LYS A 551 14.15 -15.95 9.33
C LYS A 551 13.02 -16.98 9.27
N MET A 552 12.34 -17.23 10.40
CA MET A 552 11.31 -18.27 10.47
C MET A 552 10.05 -17.81 9.73
N ILE A 553 9.55 -16.61 9.99
CA ILE A 553 8.37 -16.06 9.31
C ILE A 553 8.57 -15.97 7.79
N ARG A 554 9.77 -15.58 7.33
CA ARG A 554 10.13 -15.60 5.89
C ARG A 554 10.13 -17.02 5.32
N LYS A 555 10.66 -17.99 6.05
CA LYS A 555 10.65 -19.40 5.63
C LYS A 555 9.22 -19.93 5.48
N ILE A 556 8.35 -19.67 6.46
CA ILE A 556 6.95 -20.07 6.38
C ILE A 556 6.30 -19.38 5.17
N THR A 557 6.53 -18.08 4.99
CA THR A 557 6.00 -17.30 3.86
C THR A 557 6.45 -17.85 2.49
N GLU A 558 7.75 -18.14 2.33
CA GLU A 558 8.31 -18.65 1.07
C GLU A 558 7.84 -20.06 0.73
N GLU A 559 7.79 -20.97 1.70
CA GLU A 559 7.39 -22.38 1.45
C GLU A 559 5.88 -22.56 1.28
N THR A 560 5.08 -21.72 1.93
CA THR A 560 3.62 -21.81 1.86
C THR A 560 3.02 -20.89 0.81
N GLY A 561 3.75 -19.85 0.38
CA GLY A 561 3.23 -18.78 -0.47
C GLY A 561 2.23 -17.85 0.24
N ALA A 562 1.99 -18.05 1.54
CA ALA A 562 1.12 -17.20 2.35
C ALA A 562 1.90 -15.99 2.89
N GLN A 563 1.32 -14.80 2.88
CA GLN A 563 1.87 -13.65 3.60
C GLN A 563 1.46 -13.72 5.06
N ILE A 564 2.41 -13.49 5.97
CA ILE A 564 2.18 -13.60 7.41
C ILE A 564 2.54 -12.26 8.05
N ASP A 565 1.55 -11.63 8.69
CA ASP A 565 1.71 -10.42 9.48
C ASP A 565 1.47 -10.79 10.96
N VAL A 566 2.41 -10.43 11.85
CA VAL A 566 2.33 -10.72 13.29
C VAL A 566 2.26 -9.39 14.04
N GLU A 567 1.22 -9.23 14.85
CA GLU A 567 1.03 -8.08 15.73
C GLU A 567 1.62 -8.34 17.13
N ASP A 568 2.03 -7.27 17.82
CA ASP A 568 2.68 -7.35 19.13
C ASP A 568 1.77 -7.91 20.24
N ASP A 569 0.45 -7.95 20.02
CA ASP A 569 -0.55 -8.51 20.93
C ASP A 569 -0.80 -10.02 20.73
N GLY A 570 -0.06 -10.67 19.84
CA GLY A 570 -0.19 -12.09 19.55
C GLY A 570 -1.22 -12.43 18.47
N ARG A 571 -1.80 -11.44 17.77
CA ARG A 571 -2.58 -11.73 16.55
C ARG A 571 -1.66 -12.03 15.38
N VAL A 572 -1.93 -13.12 14.66
CA VAL A 572 -1.22 -13.50 13.44
C VAL A 572 -2.20 -13.58 12.29
N PHE A 573 -2.00 -12.72 11.28
CA PHE A 573 -2.77 -12.69 10.05
C PHE A 573 -2.04 -13.48 8.95
N ILE A 574 -2.69 -14.51 8.42
CA ILE A 574 -2.13 -15.40 7.41
C ILE A 574 -2.95 -15.24 6.13
N ALA A 575 -2.41 -14.51 5.15
CA ALA A 575 -3.05 -14.20 3.88
C ALA A 575 -2.56 -15.15 2.77
N ALA A 576 -3.44 -15.95 2.18
CA ALA A 576 -3.10 -16.83 1.07
C ALA A 576 -4.20 -16.84 -0.01
N VAL A 577 -3.80 -16.80 -1.28
CA VAL A 577 -4.75 -16.99 -2.40
C VAL A 577 -5.07 -18.48 -2.57
N ASP A 578 -4.08 -19.34 -2.36
CA ASP A 578 -4.24 -20.80 -2.36
C ASP A 578 -4.59 -21.33 -0.97
N GLN A 579 -5.65 -22.13 -0.88
CA GLN A 579 -6.16 -22.65 0.39
C GLN A 579 -5.21 -23.69 1.00
N GLU A 580 -4.50 -24.46 0.17
CA GLU A 580 -3.54 -25.47 0.65
C GLU A 580 -2.32 -24.79 1.27
N GLY A 581 -1.76 -23.77 0.62
CA GLY A 581 -0.69 -22.93 1.16
C GLY A 581 -1.09 -22.25 2.47
N GLY A 582 -2.28 -21.65 2.54
CA GLY A 582 -2.79 -21.03 3.75
C GLY A 582 -2.90 -22.00 4.94
N GLN A 583 -3.45 -23.21 4.71
CA GLN A 583 -3.56 -24.22 5.77
C GLN A 583 -2.18 -24.70 6.26
N LYS A 584 -1.24 -24.93 5.34
CA LYS A 584 0.15 -25.29 5.71
C LYS A 584 0.80 -24.23 6.59
N ALA A 585 0.57 -22.95 6.31
CA ALA A 585 1.09 -21.86 7.15
C ALA A 585 0.47 -21.86 8.55
N ILE A 586 -0.84 -22.06 8.64
CA ILE A 586 -1.56 -22.16 9.93
C ILE A 586 -1.02 -23.33 10.77
N ASP A 587 -0.91 -24.52 10.18
CA ASP A 587 -0.46 -25.71 10.89
C ASP A 587 0.99 -25.59 11.34
N TRP A 588 1.84 -24.95 10.53
CA TRP A 588 3.21 -24.68 10.91
C TRP A 588 3.28 -23.70 12.08
N ILE A 589 2.55 -22.59 12.02
CA ILE A 589 2.54 -21.61 13.12
C ILE A 589 2.03 -22.25 14.40
N LYS A 590 0.93 -23.00 14.35
CA LYS A 590 0.42 -23.76 15.50
C LYS A 590 1.47 -24.73 16.04
N GLY A 591 2.17 -25.45 15.16
CA GLY A 591 3.26 -26.34 15.57
C GLY A 591 4.41 -25.63 16.30
N LEU A 592 4.62 -24.32 16.07
CA LEU A 592 5.62 -23.51 16.78
C LEU A 592 5.09 -22.90 18.08
N THR A 593 3.80 -22.60 18.15
CA THR A 593 3.22 -21.83 19.25
C THR A 593 2.39 -22.64 20.23
N ASP A 594 1.94 -23.83 19.84
CA ASP A 594 1.12 -24.68 20.70
C ASP A 594 1.93 -25.12 21.93
N GLU A 595 1.31 -24.97 23.10
CA GLU A 595 1.87 -25.41 24.36
C GLU A 595 1.21 -26.72 24.82
N VAL A 596 1.94 -27.51 25.60
CA VAL A 596 1.40 -28.72 26.20
C VAL A 596 0.41 -28.36 27.31
N GLU A 597 -0.87 -28.67 27.10
CA GLU A 597 -1.94 -28.51 28.09
C GLU A 597 -1.91 -29.67 29.10
N VAL A 598 -1.74 -29.33 30.38
CA VAL A 598 -1.83 -30.30 31.47
C VAL A 598 -3.23 -30.94 31.49
N GLY A 599 -3.27 -32.27 31.46
CA GLY A 599 -4.50 -33.07 31.41
C GLY A 599 -4.85 -33.59 30.01
N LYS A 600 -4.21 -33.12 28.94
CA LYS A 600 -4.45 -33.59 27.57
C LYS A 600 -3.59 -34.82 27.23
N ILE A 601 -4.13 -35.69 26.38
CA ILE A 601 -3.44 -36.88 25.87
C ILE A 601 -2.80 -36.54 24.51
N TYR A 602 -1.53 -36.84 24.38
CA TYR A 602 -0.71 -36.62 23.19
C TYR A 602 -0.20 -37.96 22.66
N LYS A 603 -0.05 -38.04 21.34
CA LYS A 603 0.71 -39.11 20.70
C LYS A 603 2.12 -38.57 20.46
N GLY A 604 3.10 -39.10 21.20
CA GLY A 604 4.45 -38.56 21.20
C GLY A 604 5.49 -39.61 20.84
N LYS A 605 6.63 -39.15 20.32
CA LYS A 605 7.73 -40.03 19.89
C LYS A 605 8.78 -40.12 20.99
N VAL A 606 9.24 -41.32 21.30
CA VAL A 606 10.33 -41.52 22.26
C VAL A 606 11.64 -41.01 21.64
N VAL A 607 12.17 -39.90 22.15
CA VAL A 607 13.39 -39.27 21.64
C VAL A 607 14.64 -39.69 22.40
N ARG A 608 14.50 -40.04 23.68
CA ARG A 608 15.62 -40.46 24.52
C ARG A 608 15.17 -41.36 25.66
N ILE A 609 15.94 -42.40 25.96
CA ILE A 609 15.71 -43.30 27.10
C ILE A 609 16.82 -43.10 28.14
N MET A 610 16.43 -43.09 29.41
CA MET A 610 17.31 -43.08 30.57
C MET A 610 16.90 -44.21 31.53
N PRO A 611 17.77 -44.67 32.45
CA PRO A 611 17.45 -45.75 33.38
C PRO A 611 16.18 -45.53 34.24
N PHE A 612 15.78 -44.27 34.44
CA PHE A 612 14.63 -43.90 35.27
C PHE A 612 13.38 -43.50 34.46
N GLY A 613 13.43 -43.46 33.13
CA GLY A 613 12.27 -43.08 32.31
C GLY A 613 12.58 -42.80 30.84
N ALA A 614 11.53 -42.55 30.07
CA ALA A 614 11.60 -42.19 28.65
C ALA A 614 11.21 -40.73 28.43
N PHE A 615 12.01 -39.99 27.66
CA PHE A 615 11.65 -38.67 27.16
C PHE A 615 10.86 -38.83 25.87
N VAL A 616 9.67 -38.23 25.85
CA VAL A 616 8.71 -38.31 24.76
C VAL A 616 8.45 -36.90 24.26
N GLU A 617 8.74 -36.67 22.99
CA GLU A 617 8.44 -35.42 22.30
C GLU A 617 6.95 -35.44 21.93
N VAL A 618 6.17 -34.54 22.54
CA VAL A 618 4.71 -34.48 22.39
C VAL A 618 4.26 -33.35 21.45
N LEU A 619 5.09 -32.32 21.32
CA LEU A 619 5.02 -31.23 20.34
C LEU A 619 6.46 -30.88 19.92
N PRO A 620 6.69 -30.30 18.73
CA PRO A 620 8.04 -29.99 18.26
C PRO A 620 8.86 -29.18 19.28
N GLY A 621 9.94 -29.77 19.78
CA GLY A 621 10.82 -29.16 20.78
C GLY A 621 10.29 -29.13 22.22
N GLN A 622 9.16 -29.78 22.52
CA GLN A 622 8.61 -29.95 23.86
C GLN A 622 8.64 -31.44 24.27
N ASP A 623 9.67 -31.79 25.03
CA ASP A 623 9.86 -33.12 25.60
C ASP A 623 9.26 -33.20 27.01
N GLY A 624 8.54 -34.29 27.29
CA GLY A 624 8.14 -34.64 28.64
C GLY A 624 8.72 -35.97 29.09
N LEU A 625 8.94 -36.12 30.40
CA LEU A 625 9.47 -37.35 31.00
C LEU A 625 8.33 -38.27 31.41
N VAL A 626 8.30 -39.48 30.86
CA VAL A 626 7.53 -40.60 31.42
C VAL A 626 8.46 -41.36 32.36
N HIS A 627 8.21 -41.26 33.67
CA HIS A 627 8.96 -42.04 34.66
C HIS A 627 8.72 -43.54 34.46
N ILE A 628 9.72 -44.39 34.75
CA ILE A 628 9.65 -45.84 34.53
C ILE A 628 8.43 -46.49 35.18
N SER A 629 8.02 -45.99 36.36
CA SER A 629 6.82 -46.47 37.08
C SER A 629 5.49 -46.03 36.49
N LYS A 630 5.49 -45.18 35.45
CA LYS A 630 4.32 -44.61 34.78
C LYS A 630 4.20 -45.04 33.32
N LEU A 631 5.10 -45.91 32.85
CA LEU A 631 5.12 -46.47 31.48
C LEU A 631 4.14 -47.62 31.29
N THR A 632 4.02 -48.51 32.28
CA THR A 632 3.21 -49.73 32.20
C THR A 632 2.67 -50.10 33.58
N ASP A 633 1.57 -50.85 33.65
CA ASP A 633 0.85 -51.23 34.88
C ASP A 633 1.57 -52.26 35.77
N HIS A 634 2.61 -52.91 35.25
CA HIS A 634 3.45 -53.88 35.96
C HIS A 634 4.88 -53.35 36.21
N ARG A 635 5.62 -54.00 37.11
CA ARG A 635 6.98 -53.59 37.45
C ARG A 635 7.96 -54.06 36.37
N VAL A 636 8.65 -53.12 35.75
CA VAL A 636 9.73 -53.34 34.77
C VAL A 636 11.06 -52.88 35.34
N GLU A 637 12.14 -53.63 35.08
CA GLU A 637 13.48 -53.27 35.57
C GLU A 637 14.19 -52.30 34.64
N ARG A 638 13.79 -52.28 33.36
CA ARG A 638 14.37 -51.43 32.32
C ARG A 638 13.31 -50.80 31.45
N VAL A 639 13.53 -49.54 31.07
CA VAL A 639 12.62 -48.79 30.18
C VAL A 639 12.56 -49.43 28.78
N GLU A 640 13.66 -50.03 28.33
CA GLU A 640 13.74 -50.68 27.02
C GLU A 640 12.89 -51.96 26.91
N GLU A 641 12.31 -52.46 28.01
CA GLU A 641 11.33 -53.55 28.00
C GLU A 641 9.94 -53.08 27.54
N VAL A 642 9.69 -51.76 27.54
CA VAL A 642 8.36 -51.18 27.24
C VAL A 642 8.37 -50.35 25.96
N CYS A 643 9.42 -49.58 25.72
CA CYS A 643 9.54 -48.72 24.53
C CYS A 643 11.00 -48.47 24.14
N ASN A 644 11.25 -48.30 22.85
CA ASN A 644 12.54 -47.94 22.26
C ASN A 644 12.56 -46.49 21.75
N ILE A 645 13.77 -45.96 21.57
CA ILE A 645 13.96 -44.68 20.87
C ILE A 645 13.38 -44.82 19.46
N GLY A 646 12.45 -43.92 19.14
CA GLY A 646 11.74 -43.89 17.86
C GLY A 646 10.30 -44.39 17.92
N ASP A 647 9.90 -45.10 18.97
CA ASP A 647 8.51 -45.60 19.12
C ASP A 647 7.52 -44.45 19.34
N GLU A 648 6.30 -44.59 18.82
CA GLU A 648 5.20 -43.66 19.09
C GLU A 648 4.29 -44.24 20.16
N ILE A 649 4.17 -43.52 21.29
CA ILE A 649 3.38 -43.94 22.45
C ILE A 649 2.37 -42.86 22.84
N VAL A 650 1.23 -43.26 23.41
CA VAL A 650 0.23 -42.32 23.92
C VAL A 650 0.54 -41.95 25.37
N VAL A 651 0.57 -40.65 25.66
CA VAL A 651 1.00 -40.11 26.94
C VAL A 651 0.12 -38.94 27.36
N LYS A 652 -0.25 -38.89 28.63
CA LYS A 652 -1.01 -37.78 29.21
C LYS A 652 -0.06 -36.80 29.88
N ALA A 653 -0.21 -35.51 29.61
CA ALA A 653 0.45 -34.47 30.37
C ALA A 653 -0.16 -34.42 31.78
N VAL A 654 0.62 -34.74 32.81
CA VAL A 654 0.11 -34.88 34.19
C VAL A 654 0.28 -33.58 34.96
N GLU A 655 1.47 -33.00 34.89
CA GLU A 655 1.83 -31.77 35.58
C GLU A 655 3.11 -31.17 34.97
N VAL A 656 3.36 -29.90 35.27
CA VAL A 656 4.65 -29.26 35.06
C VAL A 656 5.24 -29.01 36.45
N ASP A 657 6.43 -29.53 36.71
CA ASP A 657 7.05 -29.43 38.03
C ASP A 657 7.52 -28.00 38.36
N SER A 658 7.93 -27.79 39.62
CA SER A 658 8.45 -26.49 40.10
C SER A 658 9.69 -25.95 39.36
N GLN A 659 10.30 -26.76 38.49
CA GLN A 659 11.46 -26.41 37.67
C GLN A 659 11.10 -26.29 36.18
N GLY A 660 9.81 -26.32 35.85
CA GLY A 660 9.31 -26.15 34.48
C GLY A 660 9.38 -27.41 33.61
N ARG A 661 9.57 -28.60 34.19
CA ARG A 661 9.67 -29.85 33.44
C ARG A 661 8.31 -30.53 33.32
N LEU A 662 7.98 -30.96 32.11
CA LEU A 662 6.73 -31.65 31.80
C LEU A 662 6.79 -33.12 32.22
N ASN A 663 5.91 -33.52 33.13
CA ASN A 663 5.75 -34.92 33.55
C ASN A 663 4.62 -35.58 32.77
N LEU A 664 4.91 -36.72 32.17
CA LEU A 664 4.00 -37.49 31.33
C LEU A 664 3.67 -38.84 31.96
N SER A 665 2.48 -39.38 31.67
CA SER A 665 2.09 -40.73 32.07
C SER A 665 1.40 -41.48 30.94
N ARG A 666 1.95 -42.65 30.59
CA ARG A 666 1.33 -43.59 29.65
C ARG A 666 0.19 -44.36 30.32
N GLN A 667 0.37 -44.81 31.57
CA GLN A 667 -0.70 -45.43 32.36
C GLN A 667 -1.97 -44.58 32.41
N ALA A 668 -1.85 -43.29 32.76
CA ALA A 668 -3.00 -42.41 32.87
C ALA A 668 -3.69 -42.15 31.51
N ALA A 669 -2.93 -42.15 30.41
CA ALA A 669 -3.48 -42.07 29.07
C ALA A 669 -4.26 -43.36 28.70
N LEU A 670 -3.67 -44.53 28.98
CA LEU A 670 -4.26 -45.83 28.71
C LEU A 670 -5.54 -46.07 29.54
N GLU A 671 -5.53 -45.74 30.83
CA GLU A 671 -6.70 -45.83 31.70
C GLU A 671 -7.86 -44.98 31.18
N GLU A 672 -7.58 -43.74 30.79
CA GLU A 672 -8.60 -42.81 30.31
C GLU A 672 -9.14 -43.20 28.92
N LEU A 673 -8.28 -43.61 27.99
CA LEU A 673 -8.71 -44.10 26.67
C LEU A 673 -9.54 -45.38 26.80
N THR A 674 -9.14 -46.30 27.68
CA THR A 674 -9.87 -47.54 27.94
C THR A 674 -11.22 -47.26 28.60
N ALA A 675 -11.28 -46.36 29.58
CA ALA A 675 -12.53 -45.96 30.25
C ALA A 675 -13.51 -45.26 29.29
N LYS A 676 -13.00 -44.54 28.28
CA LYS A 676 -13.79 -43.86 27.24
C LYS A 676 -14.09 -44.72 26.01
N GLY A 677 -13.57 -45.96 25.94
CA GLY A 677 -13.76 -46.85 24.79
C GLY A 677 -13.12 -46.33 23.49
N LEU A 678 -12.09 -45.50 23.59
CA LEU A 678 -11.39 -44.92 22.44
C LEU A 678 -10.21 -45.83 22.00
N PRO A 679 -9.90 -45.88 20.69
CA PRO A 679 -8.81 -46.70 20.18
C PRO A 679 -7.45 -46.23 20.72
N ILE A 680 -6.58 -47.18 21.07
CA ILE A 680 -5.19 -46.93 21.48
C ILE A 680 -4.31 -47.14 20.24
N GLU A 681 -3.80 -46.05 19.69
CA GLU A 681 -2.95 -46.05 18.49
C GLU A 681 -1.48 -45.83 18.87
N GLU A 682 -0.77 -46.92 19.16
CA GLU A 682 0.68 -46.92 19.42
C GLU A 682 1.42 -47.69 18.33
N SER A 683 2.65 -47.28 18.01
CA SER A 683 3.55 -48.03 17.12
C SER A 683 4.82 -48.40 17.90
N ILE A 684 4.78 -49.58 18.52
CA ILE A 684 5.87 -50.14 19.32
C ILE A 684 6.41 -51.37 18.58
N ASN A 685 7.74 -51.47 18.43
CA ASN A 685 8.37 -52.58 17.71
C ASN A 685 8.00 -53.96 18.36
N PRO A 686 7.37 -54.90 17.63
CA PRO A 686 6.86 -56.17 18.20
C PRO A 686 7.92 -57.09 18.81
N GLU A 687 9.21 -56.90 18.49
CA GLU A 687 10.30 -57.74 19.01
C GLU A 687 10.56 -57.53 20.52
N VAL A 688 10.13 -56.38 21.08
CA VAL A 688 10.40 -55.97 22.48
C VAL A 688 9.53 -56.70 23.49
N MET A 689 8.25 -56.95 23.16
CA MET A 689 7.32 -57.68 24.03
C MET A 689 7.62 -59.19 24.07
N ALA A 690 8.31 -59.73 23.08
CA ALA A 690 8.62 -61.15 22.98
C ALA A 690 9.91 -61.56 23.71
N THR A 691 10.80 -60.61 24.05
CA THR A 691 12.13 -60.93 24.60
C THR A 691 12.16 -61.19 26.12
N ALA A 692 11.07 -60.93 26.84
CA ALA A 692 10.96 -61.23 28.28
C ALA A 692 10.69 -62.73 28.60
N LEU A 693 10.43 -63.55 27.58
CA LEU A 693 10.14 -64.98 27.74
C LEU A 693 10.95 -65.83 26.73
N ALA A 694 12.06 -66.38 27.23
CA ALA A 694 12.77 -67.58 26.75
C ALA A 694 14.06 -67.44 25.90
N SER A 695 15.09 -68.13 26.37
CA SER A 695 16.26 -68.71 25.65
C SER A 695 16.49 -70.11 26.25
N PRO A 696 17.15 -71.12 25.60
CA PRO A 696 18.21 -71.00 24.59
C PRO A 696 18.15 -71.98 23.36
N ALA A 697 19.17 -71.84 22.49
CA ALA A 697 19.46 -72.34 21.11
C ALA A 697 19.60 -73.89 20.88
N PRO A 698 20.06 -74.44 19.71
CA PRO A 698 20.34 -73.91 18.33
C PRO A 698 19.84 -74.81 17.14
N VAL A 699 20.09 -74.38 15.87
CA VAL A 699 20.62 -75.14 14.69
C VAL A 699 19.97 -74.80 13.30
N ARG A 700 20.85 -74.39 12.38
CA ARG A 700 20.95 -74.41 10.88
C ARG A 700 19.75 -74.53 9.91
N GLU A 701 19.99 -73.80 8.80
CA GLU A 701 19.85 -74.13 7.36
C GLU A 701 18.68 -73.54 6.53
N GLY A 702 19.06 -72.81 5.46
CA GLY A 702 18.49 -73.00 4.12
C GLY A 702 17.41 -72.02 3.61
N GLY A 703 17.82 -71.15 2.68
CA GLY A 703 17.21 -71.14 1.34
C GLY A 703 15.94 -70.31 1.04
N PHE A 704 16.12 -69.34 0.15
CA PHE A 704 15.24 -68.92 -0.95
C PHE A 704 13.83 -68.34 -0.69
N GLY A 705 13.72 -67.05 -1.04
CA GLY A 705 12.85 -66.62 -2.15
C GLY A 705 11.47 -66.05 -1.79
N GLY A 706 11.19 -64.83 -2.30
CA GLY A 706 9.82 -64.32 -2.43
C GLY A 706 9.72 -62.81 -2.26
N GLY A 707 9.94 -62.07 -3.35
CA GLY A 707 9.71 -60.64 -3.37
C GLY A 707 8.22 -60.26 -3.35
N ARG A 708 7.95 -58.97 -3.08
CA ARG A 708 6.96 -58.19 -3.83
C ARG A 708 7.22 -56.70 -3.68
N ASP A 709 7.38 -56.10 -4.84
CA ASP A 709 7.30 -54.69 -5.16
C ASP A 709 6.20 -53.92 -4.43
N ARG A 710 6.48 -52.64 -4.18
CA ARG A 710 5.67 -51.52 -4.67
C ARG A 710 6.53 -50.25 -4.77
N GLY A 711 7.09 -50.00 -5.95
CA GLY A 711 7.13 -48.62 -6.48
C GLY A 711 5.70 -48.13 -6.71
N GLY A 712 5.36 -46.85 -6.81
CA GLY A 712 6.12 -45.63 -7.01
C GLY A 712 5.19 -44.67 -7.77
N ARG A 713 5.33 -43.36 -7.56
CA ARG A 713 4.99 -42.27 -8.53
C ARG A 713 5.40 -40.93 -7.88
N ASN A 714 6.48 -40.27 -8.29
CA ASN A 714 6.75 -39.47 -9.52
C ASN A 714 5.84 -38.26 -9.75
N GLY A 715 6.47 -37.08 -9.68
CA GLY A 715 6.32 -35.92 -10.58
C GLY A 715 7.65 -35.15 -10.49
N GLY A 716 8.40 -34.79 -11.53
CA GLY A 716 8.14 -34.59 -12.95
C GLY A 716 8.64 -33.17 -13.29
N GLY A 717 9.85 -33.02 -13.86
CA GLY A 717 10.29 -31.70 -14.32
C GLY A 717 11.77 -31.47 -14.71
N SER A 718 12.72 -32.32 -14.30
CA SER A 718 14.12 -32.18 -14.73
C SER A 718 14.67 -33.51 -15.18
N GLY A 719 15.18 -33.63 -16.42
CA GLY A 719 15.83 -34.84 -16.94
C GLY A 719 17.16 -35.21 -16.25
N ILE A 720 17.23 -35.08 -14.92
CA ILE A 720 18.35 -35.39 -14.03
C ILE A 720 17.79 -36.23 -12.88
N GLU A 721 18.36 -37.42 -12.68
CA GLU A 721 18.02 -38.32 -11.59
C GLU A 721 19.08 -38.20 -10.47
N TYR A 722 18.63 -38.01 -9.23
CA TYR A 722 19.52 -38.00 -8.08
C TYR A 722 19.82 -39.44 -7.61
N VAL A 723 21.06 -39.87 -7.77
CA VAL A 723 21.48 -41.26 -7.48
C VAL A 723 22.05 -41.47 -6.07
N GLY A 724 22.18 -40.40 -5.28
CA GLY A 724 22.61 -40.40 -3.88
C GLY A 724 23.60 -39.28 -3.54
N GLY A 725 23.95 -39.18 -2.25
CA GLY A 725 24.90 -38.21 -1.72
C GLY A 725 25.83 -38.85 -0.69
N ILE A 726 26.97 -38.19 -0.44
CA ILE A 726 28.06 -38.70 0.41
C ILE A 726 28.28 -37.70 1.55
N GLY A 727 28.31 -38.21 2.77
CA GLY A 727 28.60 -37.46 3.98
C GLY A 727 30.07 -37.53 4.40
N ARG A 728 30.41 -36.81 5.46
CA ARG A 728 31.77 -36.78 6.00
C ARG A 728 32.09 -38.12 6.68
N GLY A 729 33.10 -38.84 6.17
CA GLY A 729 33.54 -40.13 6.70
C GLY A 729 33.14 -41.34 5.85
N ASP A 730 32.32 -41.13 4.81
CA ASP A 730 31.89 -42.18 3.88
C ASP A 730 33.00 -42.52 2.86
N ASP A 731 33.01 -43.76 2.36
CA ASP A 731 33.93 -44.20 1.32
C ASP A 731 33.45 -43.75 -0.07
N LEU A 732 34.01 -42.64 -0.55
CA LEU A 732 33.72 -42.05 -1.85
C LEU A 732 33.99 -43.02 -3.02
N ALA A 733 35.05 -43.81 -2.96
CA ALA A 733 35.41 -44.72 -4.04
C ALA A 733 34.39 -45.88 -4.15
N ALA A 734 33.99 -46.44 -3.00
CA ALA A 734 32.97 -47.47 -2.94
C ALA A 734 31.61 -46.94 -3.45
N PHE A 735 31.22 -45.73 -3.06
CA PHE A 735 29.98 -45.11 -3.52
C PHE A 735 29.98 -44.88 -5.04
N LEU A 736 31.04 -44.28 -5.58
CA LEU A 736 31.14 -44.01 -7.02
C LEU A 736 31.12 -45.30 -7.84
N HIS A 737 31.73 -46.38 -7.34
CA HIS A 737 31.68 -47.69 -7.99
C HIS A 737 30.27 -48.32 -7.97
N ALA A 738 29.57 -48.20 -6.84
CA ALA A 738 28.24 -48.77 -6.66
C ALA A 738 27.15 -48.01 -7.43
N LYS A 739 27.19 -46.67 -7.41
CA LYS A 739 26.14 -45.82 -7.99
C LYS A 739 26.39 -45.40 -9.43
N ARG A 740 27.64 -45.43 -9.90
CA ARG A 740 28.06 -45.05 -11.26
C ARG A 740 27.39 -43.75 -11.79
N PRO A 741 27.51 -42.63 -11.06
CA PRO A 741 26.90 -41.37 -11.50
C PRO A 741 27.52 -40.85 -12.80
N ARG A 742 26.73 -40.14 -13.62
CA ARG A 742 27.27 -39.45 -14.82
C ARG A 742 27.97 -38.13 -14.49
N ALA A 743 27.59 -37.47 -13.39
CA ALA A 743 28.23 -36.26 -12.89
C ALA A 743 28.24 -36.25 -11.36
N MET A 744 29.22 -35.57 -10.77
CA MET A 744 29.33 -35.38 -9.32
C MET A 744 29.50 -33.90 -9.01
N VAL A 745 28.68 -33.37 -8.09
CA VAL A 745 28.75 -31.98 -7.65
C VAL A 745 29.51 -31.88 -6.34
N ASP A 746 30.53 -31.03 -6.29
CA ASP A 746 31.38 -30.83 -5.11
C ASP A 746 31.41 -29.35 -4.68
N PHE A 747 31.04 -29.10 -3.43
CA PHE A 747 31.15 -27.80 -2.73
C PHE A 747 31.95 -27.94 -1.42
N THR A 748 32.83 -28.93 -1.34
CA THR A 748 33.61 -29.22 -0.14
C THR A 748 34.74 -28.20 0.03
N ARG A 749 35.52 -28.31 1.11
CA ARG A 749 36.63 -27.38 1.35
C ARG A 749 37.72 -27.57 0.29
N PRO A 750 38.53 -26.54 -0.03
CA PRO A 750 39.58 -26.64 -1.06
C PRO A 750 40.55 -27.80 -0.85
N SER A 751 40.81 -28.18 0.41
CA SER A 751 41.67 -29.32 0.75
C SER A 751 41.15 -30.67 0.24
N GLU A 752 39.83 -30.83 0.12
CA GLU A 752 39.19 -32.09 -0.28
C GLU A 752 38.67 -32.08 -1.72
N ALA A 753 38.26 -30.90 -2.22
CA ALA A 753 37.60 -30.77 -3.50
C ALA A 753 38.40 -31.35 -4.67
N MET A 754 39.73 -31.21 -4.66
CA MET A 754 40.59 -31.80 -5.70
C MET A 754 40.63 -33.33 -5.62
N HIS A 755 40.74 -33.88 -4.41
CA HIS A 755 40.72 -35.33 -4.21
C HIS A 755 39.40 -35.93 -4.71
N ASN A 756 38.27 -35.30 -4.33
CA ASN A 756 36.95 -35.75 -4.73
C ASN A 756 36.76 -35.66 -6.25
N ALA A 757 37.16 -34.54 -6.87
CA ALA A 757 37.03 -34.35 -8.30
C ALA A 757 37.85 -35.38 -9.10
N LEU A 758 39.08 -35.69 -8.66
CA LEU A 758 39.90 -36.73 -9.30
C LEU A 758 39.33 -38.14 -9.11
N ALA A 759 38.72 -38.44 -7.96
CA ALA A 759 38.02 -39.70 -7.72
C ALA A 759 36.80 -39.85 -8.64
N ALA A 760 36.02 -38.78 -8.83
CA ALA A 760 34.90 -38.76 -9.78
C ALA A 760 35.37 -39.05 -11.21
N VAL A 761 36.45 -38.37 -11.65
CA VAL A 761 37.05 -38.61 -12.98
C VAL A 761 37.54 -40.06 -13.09
N ALA A 762 38.22 -40.60 -12.09
CA ALA A 762 38.68 -42.00 -12.10
C ALA A 762 37.52 -42.99 -12.27
N ALA A 763 36.36 -42.71 -11.66
CA ALA A 763 35.13 -43.48 -11.78
C ALA A 763 34.33 -43.24 -13.08
N GLY A 764 34.74 -42.29 -13.93
CA GLY A 764 34.06 -41.95 -15.18
C GLY A 764 32.90 -40.96 -15.02
N ALA A 765 32.82 -40.25 -13.90
CA ALA A 765 31.84 -39.20 -13.65
C ALA A 765 32.43 -37.82 -13.95
N SER A 766 31.64 -36.94 -14.57
CA SER A 766 32.03 -35.55 -14.82
C SER A 766 32.00 -34.71 -13.54
N PRO A 767 33.13 -34.10 -13.11
CA PRO A 767 33.15 -33.27 -11.91
C PRO A 767 32.54 -31.89 -12.16
N VAL A 768 31.68 -31.43 -11.25
CA VAL A 768 31.10 -30.09 -11.18
C VAL A 768 31.52 -29.46 -9.86
N VAL A 769 32.56 -28.63 -9.89
CA VAL A 769 33.23 -28.12 -8.68
C VAL A 769 32.90 -26.65 -8.45
N GLY A 770 32.26 -26.34 -7.31
CA GLY A 770 31.91 -24.98 -6.88
C GLY A 770 32.75 -24.44 -5.74
N THR A 771 33.87 -25.10 -5.46
CA THR A 771 34.80 -24.74 -4.40
C THR A 771 35.77 -23.66 -4.86
N THR A 772 35.72 -22.50 -4.21
CA THR A 772 36.67 -21.40 -4.43
C THR A 772 38.02 -21.69 -3.76
N GLY A 773 39.14 -21.32 -4.38
CA GLY A 773 40.49 -21.41 -3.77
C GLY A 773 41.40 -22.50 -4.35
N LEU A 774 40.98 -23.18 -5.42
CA LEU A 774 41.86 -24.05 -6.21
C LEU A 774 42.90 -23.20 -6.98
N SER A 775 44.15 -23.65 -7.02
CA SER A 775 45.20 -22.97 -7.80
C SER A 775 45.03 -23.23 -9.30
N THR A 776 45.64 -22.41 -10.16
CA THR A 776 45.65 -22.65 -11.61
C THR A 776 46.24 -24.03 -11.94
N SER A 777 47.30 -24.44 -11.24
CA SER A 777 47.90 -25.78 -11.40
C SER A 777 46.92 -26.91 -11.06
N ASP A 778 46.07 -26.70 -10.06
CA ASP A 778 45.05 -27.67 -9.67
C ASP A 778 43.97 -27.82 -10.74
N VAL A 779 43.50 -26.70 -11.30
CA VAL A 779 42.54 -26.71 -12.41
C VAL A 779 43.15 -27.36 -13.67
N ASP A 780 44.42 -27.08 -13.99
CA ASP A 780 45.14 -27.68 -15.12
C ASP A 780 45.28 -29.21 -14.97
N LYS A 781 45.57 -29.68 -13.76
CA LYS A 781 45.64 -31.12 -13.45
C LYS A 781 44.27 -31.79 -13.64
N LEU A 782 43.20 -31.17 -13.16
CA LEU A 782 41.85 -31.72 -13.29
C LEU A 782 41.40 -31.76 -14.75
N GLU A 783 41.67 -30.70 -15.52
CA GLU A 783 41.39 -30.67 -16.96
C GLU A 783 42.14 -31.78 -17.70
N THR A 784 43.43 -31.97 -17.38
CA THR A 784 44.25 -33.04 -17.95
C THR A 784 43.67 -34.42 -17.64
N ALA A 785 43.21 -34.64 -16.40
CA ALA A 785 42.59 -35.88 -15.97
C ALA A 785 41.26 -36.14 -16.68
N CYS A 786 40.39 -35.12 -16.79
CA CYS A 786 39.12 -35.20 -17.53
C CYS A 786 39.35 -35.57 -18.99
N ARG A 787 40.32 -34.93 -19.65
CA ARG A 787 40.69 -35.21 -21.04
C ARG A 787 41.26 -36.61 -21.22
N ALA A 788 42.11 -37.07 -20.30
CA ALA A 788 42.70 -38.41 -20.37
C ALA A 788 41.64 -39.52 -20.19
N LYS A 789 40.60 -39.27 -19.37
CA LYS A 789 39.50 -40.21 -19.15
C LYS A 789 38.39 -40.13 -20.20
N GLY A 790 38.29 -39.00 -20.90
CA GLY A 790 37.20 -38.75 -21.86
C GLY A 790 35.89 -38.36 -21.18
N VAL A 791 35.93 -37.55 -20.11
CA VAL A 791 34.76 -36.98 -19.43
C VAL A 791 34.80 -35.46 -19.48
N GLY A 792 33.63 -34.81 -19.50
CA GLY A 792 33.56 -33.35 -19.32
C GLY A 792 33.76 -32.96 -17.85
N GLY A 793 33.94 -31.67 -17.57
CA GLY A 793 34.04 -31.16 -16.19
C GLY A 793 33.98 -29.65 -16.11
N ILE A 794 33.75 -29.11 -14.91
CA ILE A 794 33.75 -27.65 -14.69
C ILE A 794 34.27 -27.30 -13.30
N VAL A 795 35.04 -26.21 -13.24
CA VAL A 795 35.36 -25.50 -12.00
C VAL A 795 34.81 -24.08 -12.14
N ALA A 796 33.88 -23.67 -11.28
CA ALA A 796 33.30 -22.34 -11.30
C ALA A 796 33.42 -21.66 -9.92
N PRO A 797 33.82 -20.37 -9.87
CA PRO A 797 33.96 -19.64 -8.61
C PRO A 797 32.62 -19.30 -7.97
N ASN A 798 31.53 -19.34 -8.75
CA ASN A 798 30.17 -19.10 -8.30
C ASN A 798 29.18 -19.72 -9.30
N PHE A 799 28.15 -20.40 -8.80
CA PHE A 799 27.09 -21.00 -9.62
C PHE A 799 25.79 -20.18 -9.70
N ALA A 800 25.72 -19.04 -9.02
CA ALA A 800 24.61 -18.10 -9.19
C ALA A 800 24.78 -17.38 -10.53
N ILE A 801 23.83 -17.59 -11.45
CA ILE A 801 23.84 -16.97 -12.78
C ILE A 801 23.89 -15.44 -12.66
N GLY A 802 23.11 -14.86 -11.74
CA GLY A 802 23.11 -13.42 -11.50
C GLY A 802 24.47 -12.88 -11.04
N ALA A 803 25.21 -13.62 -10.22
CA ALA A 803 26.54 -13.22 -9.78
C ALA A 803 27.53 -13.23 -10.96
N VAL A 804 27.47 -14.24 -11.83
CA VAL A 804 28.34 -14.35 -13.01
C VAL A 804 28.04 -13.25 -14.02
N VAL A 805 26.76 -12.92 -14.24
CA VAL A 805 26.34 -11.80 -15.10
C VAL A 805 26.79 -10.46 -14.52
N MET A 806 26.63 -10.26 -13.21
CA MET A 806 27.10 -9.06 -12.50
C MET A 806 28.61 -8.86 -12.68
N MET A 807 29.39 -9.94 -12.49
CA MET A 807 30.84 -9.92 -12.71
C MET A 807 31.19 -9.52 -14.14
N HIS A 808 30.44 -10.01 -15.13
CA HIS A 808 30.64 -9.66 -16.54
C HIS A 808 30.26 -8.21 -16.87
N LEU A 809 29.16 -7.69 -16.31
CA LEU A 809 28.78 -6.28 -16.47
C LEU A 809 29.82 -5.35 -15.84
N ALA A 810 30.36 -5.72 -14.67
CA ALA A 810 31.46 -4.99 -14.04
C ALA A 810 32.74 -5.04 -14.89
N ASP A 811 33.03 -6.18 -15.51
CA ASP A 811 34.16 -6.37 -16.44
C ASP A 811 34.05 -5.44 -17.66
N ILE A 812 32.84 -5.28 -18.24
CA ILE A 812 32.57 -4.33 -19.33
C ILE A 812 32.78 -2.87 -18.87
N ALA A 813 32.38 -2.53 -17.65
CA ALA A 813 32.50 -1.17 -17.14
C ALA A 813 33.95 -0.78 -16.82
N ALA A 814 34.79 -1.72 -16.37
CA ALA A 814 36.12 -1.44 -15.82
C ALA A 814 37.04 -0.53 -16.68
N PRO A 815 37.16 -0.71 -18.00
CA PRO A 815 38.01 0.16 -18.83
C PRO A 815 37.61 1.64 -18.82
N HIS A 816 36.37 1.95 -18.46
CA HIS A 816 35.80 3.30 -18.57
C HIS A 816 35.91 4.13 -17.30
N PHE A 817 36.29 3.56 -16.14
CA PHE A 817 36.27 4.25 -14.84
C PHE A 817 37.62 4.25 -14.13
N ASP A 818 38.01 5.36 -13.53
CA ASP A 818 39.36 5.50 -12.95
C ASP A 818 39.50 4.99 -11.51
N ALA A 819 38.39 4.73 -10.82
CA ALA A 819 38.35 4.15 -9.49
C ALA A 819 37.31 3.04 -9.39
N VAL A 820 37.59 2.02 -8.57
CA VAL A 820 36.64 0.95 -8.26
C VAL A 820 36.84 0.41 -6.84
N GLU A 821 35.73 0.10 -6.17
CA GLU A 821 35.71 -0.64 -4.91
C GLU A 821 34.63 -1.72 -4.94
N ILE A 822 34.83 -2.78 -4.17
CA ILE A 822 33.87 -3.89 -4.05
C ILE A 822 33.37 -3.94 -2.61
N ILE A 823 32.05 -3.99 -2.43
CA ILE A 823 31.43 -4.30 -1.14
C ILE A 823 30.83 -5.70 -1.26
N GLU A 824 31.23 -6.62 -0.38
CA GLU A 824 30.70 -7.96 -0.35
C GLU A 824 30.13 -8.33 1.02
N LEU A 825 28.89 -8.82 1.01
CA LEU A 825 28.13 -9.13 2.22
C LEU A 825 27.80 -10.62 2.23
N HIS A 826 28.09 -11.28 3.34
CA HIS A 826 27.83 -12.71 3.50
C HIS A 826 27.28 -13.03 4.89
N HIS A 827 26.71 -14.23 5.03
CA HIS A 827 26.27 -14.73 6.33
C HIS A 827 27.41 -14.73 7.36
N ALA A 828 27.06 -14.57 8.64
CA ALA A 828 28.03 -14.49 9.76
C ALA A 828 29.03 -15.67 9.84
N GLY A 829 28.63 -16.88 9.40
CA GLY A 829 29.49 -18.08 9.42
C GLY A 829 30.47 -18.24 8.24
N LYS A 830 30.60 -17.26 7.33
CA LYS A 830 31.52 -17.33 6.18
C LYS A 830 32.93 -17.02 6.67
N LEU A 831 33.84 -17.99 6.53
CA LEU A 831 35.17 -17.96 7.14
C LEU A 831 36.17 -17.04 6.42
N ASP A 832 36.10 -17.01 5.09
CA ASP A 832 36.91 -16.14 4.22
C ASP A 832 36.32 -14.72 4.17
N ALA A 833 37.18 -13.71 4.32
CA ALA A 833 36.86 -12.29 4.16
C ALA A 833 38.14 -11.55 3.69
N PRO A 834 38.24 -11.14 2.41
CA PRO A 834 37.22 -11.21 1.35
C PRO A 834 36.83 -12.63 0.88
N SER A 835 35.64 -12.79 0.30
CA SER A 835 35.24 -14.07 -0.31
C SER A 835 35.99 -14.36 -1.61
N GLY A 836 36.06 -15.64 -1.97
CA GLY A 836 36.61 -16.07 -3.26
C GLY A 836 35.94 -15.43 -4.49
N THR A 837 34.63 -15.16 -4.44
CA THR A 837 33.92 -14.48 -5.56
C THR A 837 34.34 -13.01 -5.66
N ALA A 838 34.46 -12.31 -4.54
CA ALA A 838 34.89 -10.91 -4.53
C ALA A 838 36.35 -10.77 -5.01
N LEU A 839 37.25 -11.64 -4.56
CA LEU A 839 38.64 -11.69 -5.04
C LEU A 839 38.70 -12.01 -6.54
N SER A 840 37.90 -12.97 -7.00
CA SER A 840 37.83 -13.30 -8.43
C SER A 840 37.33 -12.12 -9.26
N THR A 841 36.39 -11.34 -8.73
CA THR A 841 35.90 -10.13 -9.40
C THR A 841 36.99 -9.08 -9.47
N ALA A 842 37.64 -8.75 -8.36
CA ALA A 842 38.76 -7.80 -8.31
C ALA A 842 39.85 -8.11 -9.35
N ARG A 843 40.29 -9.37 -9.44
CA ARG A 843 41.26 -9.82 -10.45
C ARG A 843 40.78 -9.62 -11.89
N ARG A 844 39.51 -9.89 -12.18
CA ARG A 844 38.92 -9.66 -13.51
C ARG A 844 38.97 -8.17 -13.88
N LEU A 845 38.54 -7.29 -12.96
CA LEU A 845 38.54 -5.84 -13.20
C LEU A 845 39.97 -5.30 -13.41
N ALA A 846 40.93 -5.74 -12.59
CA ALA A 846 42.33 -5.35 -12.73
C ALA A 846 42.94 -5.84 -14.06
N ALA A 847 42.60 -7.06 -14.49
CA ALA A 847 43.10 -7.62 -15.75
C ALA A 847 42.64 -6.83 -16.99
N ARG A 848 41.47 -6.17 -16.95
CA ARG A 848 41.01 -5.28 -18.03
C ARG A 848 41.76 -3.95 -18.11
N ARG A 849 42.51 -3.61 -17.06
CA ARG A 849 43.22 -2.33 -16.92
C ARG A 849 44.73 -2.50 -16.74
N LYS A 850 45.32 -3.60 -17.22
CA LYS A 850 46.76 -3.90 -17.10
C LYS A 850 47.67 -2.71 -17.43
N ASP A 851 47.34 -1.95 -18.47
CA ASP A 851 48.15 -0.80 -18.93
C ASP A 851 47.80 0.53 -18.24
N ARG A 852 46.66 0.60 -17.54
CA ARG A 852 46.18 1.80 -16.83
C ARG A 852 45.49 1.41 -15.51
N PRO A 853 46.24 1.01 -14.47
CA PRO A 853 45.67 0.60 -13.19
C PRO A 853 44.71 1.63 -12.60
N PHE A 854 43.76 1.20 -11.76
CA PHE A 854 42.85 2.11 -11.06
C PHE A 854 43.63 3.10 -10.18
N ALA A 855 43.27 4.37 -10.24
CA ALA A 855 44.10 5.49 -9.78
C ALA A 855 43.65 6.11 -8.44
N HIS A 856 42.75 5.44 -7.68
CA HIS A 856 42.25 5.99 -6.43
C HIS A 856 43.36 6.03 -5.36
N LYS A 857 43.57 7.21 -4.76
CA LYS A 857 44.61 7.46 -3.74
C LYS A 857 44.34 6.62 -2.49
N LYS A 858 45.36 5.88 -2.06
CA LYS A 858 45.41 5.19 -0.76
C LYS A 858 45.14 6.19 0.38
N ALA A 859 44.03 6.04 1.10
CA ALA A 859 43.99 6.46 2.50
C ALA A 859 45.06 5.64 3.24
N GLU A 860 45.80 6.26 4.16
CA GLU A 860 46.82 5.58 4.95
C GLU A 860 46.24 4.30 5.58
N LYS A 861 46.95 3.18 5.41
CA LYS A 861 46.46 1.85 5.73
C LYS A 861 46.51 1.61 7.25
N GLU A 862 45.58 2.16 8.01
CA GLU A 862 45.32 1.66 9.38
C GLU A 862 44.45 0.41 9.29
N THR A 863 45.09 -0.73 9.13
CA THR A 863 44.43 -2.03 9.30
C THR A 863 44.45 -2.36 10.78
N LEU A 864 43.42 -1.95 11.52
CA LEU A 864 43.25 -2.33 12.93
C LEU A 864 43.09 -3.86 13.01
N ALA A 865 43.74 -4.50 13.98
CA ALA A 865 43.60 -5.95 14.17
C ALA A 865 42.12 -6.30 14.38
N GLY A 866 41.53 -7.06 13.45
CA GLY A 866 40.12 -7.44 13.48
C GLY A 866 39.21 -6.77 12.42
N THR A 867 39.70 -5.81 11.64
CA THR A 867 38.92 -5.24 10.51
C THR A 867 38.76 -6.26 9.37
N ARG A 868 37.55 -6.38 8.83
CA ARG A 868 37.18 -7.31 7.76
C ARG A 868 37.22 -6.61 6.41
N GLY A 869 37.92 -7.20 5.43
CA GLY A 869 38.14 -6.63 4.11
C GLY A 869 39.57 -6.88 3.63
N GLY A 870 39.89 -6.49 2.41
CA GLY A 870 41.20 -6.70 1.81
C GLY A 870 41.43 -5.85 0.56
N GLU A 871 42.59 -6.05 -0.06
CA GLU A 871 42.97 -5.42 -1.32
C GLU A 871 43.52 -6.51 -2.24
N GLU A 872 43.02 -6.59 -3.47
CA GLU A 872 43.46 -7.55 -4.47
C GLU A 872 43.76 -6.81 -5.78
N GLU A 873 45.02 -6.89 -6.24
CA GLU A 873 45.49 -6.26 -7.49
C GLU A 873 45.11 -4.76 -7.63
N GLY A 874 45.13 -4.03 -6.50
CA GLY A 874 44.81 -2.60 -6.44
C GLY A 874 43.31 -2.26 -6.33
N VAL A 875 42.44 -3.25 -6.17
CA VAL A 875 41.00 -3.07 -5.90
C VAL A 875 40.70 -3.32 -4.42
N ALA A 876 40.11 -2.33 -3.74
CA ALA A 876 39.69 -2.47 -2.36
C ALA A 876 38.39 -3.31 -2.26
N VAL A 877 38.35 -4.21 -1.28
CA VAL A 877 37.21 -5.09 -1.00
C VAL A 877 36.78 -4.95 0.46
N HIS A 878 35.55 -4.50 0.67
CA HIS A 878 34.94 -4.31 1.99
C HIS A 878 34.04 -5.49 2.32
N SER A 879 34.34 -6.19 3.41
CA SER A 879 33.66 -7.43 3.79
C SER A 879 32.72 -7.25 4.96
N VAL A 880 31.42 -7.37 4.72
CA VAL A 880 30.38 -7.38 5.77
C VAL A 880 29.96 -8.82 6.08
N ARG A 881 29.86 -9.15 7.36
CA ARG A 881 29.38 -10.47 7.83
C ARG A 881 28.30 -10.28 8.89
N LEU A 882 27.04 -10.43 8.50
CA LEU A 882 25.89 -10.26 9.38
C LEU A 882 24.88 -11.41 9.18
N PRO A 883 24.11 -11.77 10.21
CA PRO A 883 22.91 -12.59 10.03
C PRO A 883 21.96 -11.91 9.04
N GLY A 884 21.39 -12.67 8.10
CA GLY A 884 20.43 -12.18 7.10
C GLY A 884 20.96 -12.06 5.68
N PHE A 885 22.28 -11.95 5.47
CA PHE A 885 22.87 -12.02 4.13
C PHE A 885 23.16 -13.46 3.71
N VAL A 886 22.90 -13.83 2.45
CA VAL A 886 23.36 -15.10 1.87
C VAL A 886 24.69 -14.88 1.16
N ALA A 887 24.69 -14.04 0.12
CA ALA A 887 25.87 -13.64 -0.66
C ALA A 887 25.53 -12.44 -1.56
N ASP A 888 25.91 -11.24 -1.16
CA ASP A 888 25.71 -10.03 -1.94
C ASP A 888 27.06 -9.45 -2.35
N GLN A 889 27.12 -8.87 -3.53
CA GLN A 889 28.30 -8.18 -4.00
C GLN A 889 27.90 -6.96 -4.82
N GLU A 890 28.47 -5.82 -4.47
CA GLU A 890 28.31 -4.54 -5.14
C GLU A 890 29.69 -4.08 -5.64
N VAL A 891 29.78 -3.73 -6.92
CA VAL A 891 30.97 -3.13 -7.53
C VAL A 891 30.64 -1.68 -7.84
N ILE A 892 31.38 -0.77 -7.22
CA ILE A 892 31.15 0.68 -7.30
C ILE A 892 32.30 1.29 -8.08
N PHE A 893 32.00 1.83 -9.25
CA PHE A 893 32.94 2.57 -10.09
C PHE A 893 32.76 4.09 -9.92
N GLY A 894 33.87 4.82 -9.93
CA GLY A 894 33.90 6.27 -9.77
C GLY A 894 34.64 7.01 -10.89
N LEU A 895 34.05 8.13 -11.32
CA LEU A 895 34.68 9.18 -12.12
C LEU A 895 34.30 10.54 -11.51
N ALA A 896 34.98 11.62 -11.93
CA ALA A 896 34.60 12.96 -11.51
C ALA A 896 33.14 13.26 -11.91
N GLY A 897 32.29 13.54 -10.92
CA GLY A 897 30.89 13.90 -11.12
C GLY A 897 29.91 12.74 -11.35
N GLN A 898 30.36 11.48 -11.32
CA GLN A 898 29.47 10.32 -11.49
C GLN A 898 29.96 9.05 -10.81
N THR A 899 29.02 8.17 -10.46
CA THR A 899 29.27 6.83 -9.95
C THR A 899 28.39 5.82 -10.67
N LEU A 900 28.92 4.63 -10.95
CA LEU A 900 28.16 3.49 -11.46
C LEU A 900 28.24 2.36 -10.44
N THR A 901 27.09 1.89 -9.96
CA THR A 901 27.01 0.74 -9.05
C THR A 901 26.38 -0.44 -9.76
N ILE A 902 27.05 -1.59 -9.74
CA ILE A 902 26.57 -2.85 -10.30
C ILE A 902 26.46 -3.84 -9.14
N ALA A 903 25.25 -4.30 -8.84
CA ALA A 903 24.96 -5.08 -7.64
C ALA A 903 24.25 -6.41 -7.95
N HIS A 904 24.65 -7.46 -7.26
CA HIS A 904 23.94 -8.74 -7.21
C HIS A 904 23.61 -9.06 -5.75
N ARG A 905 22.33 -9.37 -5.49
CA ARG A 905 21.83 -9.73 -4.16
C ARG A 905 21.28 -11.14 -4.16
N THR A 906 21.85 -12.00 -3.34
CA THR A 906 21.38 -13.38 -3.19
C THR A 906 20.43 -13.45 -2.01
N THR A 907 19.14 -13.62 -2.28
CA THR A 907 18.12 -13.74 -1.25
C THR A 907 17.98 -15.17 -0.72
N SER A 908 18.38 -16.19 -1.51
CA SER A 908 18.30 -17.61 -1.15
C SER A 908 19.43 -18.44 -1.79
N ARG A 909 19.79 -19.56 -1.16
CA ARG A 909 20.76 -20.54 -1.72
C ARG A 909 20.22 -21.26 -2.95
N GLU A 910 18.92 -21.17 -3.24
CA GLU A 910 18.35 -21.68 -4.49
C GLU A 910 18.92 -20.97 -5.72
N ALA A 911 19.43 -19.74 -5.58
CA ALA A 911 20.03 -18.97 -6.67
C ALA A 911 21.20 -19.69 -7.37
N TYR A 912 21.87 -20.63 -6.68
CA TYR A 912 22.96 -21.43 -7.25
C TYR A 912 22.46 -22.65 -8.06
N VAL A 913 21.25 -23.13 -7.79
CA VAL A 913 20.72 -24.39 -8.37
C VAL A 913 20.61 -24.32 -9.89
N PRO A 914 20.07 -23.27 -10.53
CA PRO A 914 19.99 -23.19 -11.99
C PRO A 914 21.35 -23.31 -12.67
N GLY A 915 22.40 -22.67 -12.13
CA GLY A 915 23.75 -22.77 -12.67
C GLY A 915 24.37 -24.15 -12.49
N VAL A 916 24.14 -24.82 -11.35
CA VAL A 916 24.58 -26.21 -11.13
C VAL A 916 23.89 -27.16 -12.12
N LEU A 917 22.58 -27.03 -12.31
CA LEU A 917 21.84 -27.87 -13.27
C LEU A 917 22.29 -27.62 -14.71
N LEU A 918 22.55 -26.37 -15.10
CA LEU A 918 23.13 -26.03 -16.39
C LEU A 918 24.48 -26.70 -16.59
N ALA A 919 25.36 -26.62 -15.59
CA ALA A 919 26.67 -27.24 -15.61
C ALA A 919 26.59 -28.76 -15.77
N ILE A 920 25.78 -29.45 -14.96
CA ILE A 920 25.59 -30.90 -15.07
C ILE A 920 25.16 -31.29 -16.49
N ARG A 921 24.19 -30.59 -17.07
CA ARG A 921 23.70 -30.87 -18.43
C ARG A 921 24.79 -30.68 -19.48
N ARG A 922 25.65 -29.67 -19.35
CA ARG A 922 26.70 -29.38 -20.33
C ARG A 922 27.89 -30.32 -20.23
N VAL A 923 28.43 -30.55 -19.03
CA VAL A 923 29.59 -31.43 -18.85
C VAL A 923 29.31 -32.90 -19.18
N THR A 924 28.03 -33.32 -19.11
CA THR A 924 27.62 -34.69 -19.47
C THR A 924 27.25 -34.84 -20.95
N ALA A 925 26.94 -33.74 -21.64
CA ALA A 925 26.64 -33.72 -23.07
C ALA A 925 27.90 -33.48 -23.92
N GLU A 926 28.81 -32.65 -23.44
CA GLU A 926 30.06 -32.28 -24.11
C GLU A 926 31.24 -32.81 -23.31
N LEU A 927 32.12 -33.59 -23.94
CA LEU A 927 33.35 -34.12 -23.33
C LEU A 927 34.44 -33.05 -23.26
N ARG A 928 34.08 -31.89 -22.71
CA ARG A 928 34.89 -30.68 -22.61
C ARG A 928 34.98 -30.24 -21.16
N PHE A 929 36.13 -29.66 -20.81
CA PHE A 929 36.33 -28.99 -19.54
C PHE A 929 36.03 -27.49 -19.66
N TYR A 930 35.32 -26.91 -18.69
CA TYR A 930 34.98 -25.49 -18.64
C TYR A 930 35.62 -24.83 -17.41
N ARG A 931 36.16 -23.62 -17.58
CA ARG A 931 36.82 -22.83 -16.53
C ARG A 931 35.94 -21.66 -16.09
N GLY A 932 34.70 -21.97 -15.73
CA GLY A 932 33.74 -21.01 -15.21
C GLY A 932 32.35 -21.17 -15.81
N LEU A 933 31.35 -20.58 -15.16
CA LEU A 933 29.96 -20.61 -15.64
C LEU A 933 29.72 -19.65 -16.81
N ASP A 934 30.57 -18.63 -16.96
CA ASP A 934 30.58 -17.67 -18.07
C ASP A 934 30.71 -18.36 -19.44
N GLU A 935 31.59 -19.37 -19.56
CA GLU A 935 31.71 -20.17 -20.79
C GLU A 935 30.39 -20.88 -21.15
N LEU A 936 29.63 -21.33 -20.14
CA LEU A 936 28.35 -22.01 -20.35
C LEU A 936 27.21 -21.05 -20.68
N LEU A 937 27.32 -19.80 -20.27
CA LEU A 937 26.35 -18.74 -20.55
C LEU A 937 26.63 -18.03 -21.89
N GLY A 938 27.73 -18.37 -22.58
CA GLY A 938 28.13 -17.72 -23.83
C GLY A 938 28.64 -16.29 -23.63
N LEU A 939 29.15 -15.98 -22.44
CA LEU A 939 29.78 -14.69 -22.15
C LEU A 939 31.25 -14.73 -22.62
N PRO A 940 31.74 -13.66 -23.28
CA PRO A 940 33.06 -13.62 -23.91
C PRO A 940 34.25 -13.54 -22.94
#